data_AF-A0A7L2Z1Q1-F1
#
_entry.id   AF-A0A7L2Z1Q1-F1
#
_cell.length_a   1.000
_cell.length_b   1.000
_cell.length_c   1.000
_cell.angle_alpha   90.00
_cell.angle_beta   90.00
_cell.angle_gamma   90.00
#
_symmetry.space_group_name_H-M   'P 1'
#
loop_
_entity.id
_entity.type
_entity.pdbx_description
1 polymer ?
#
loop_
_entity_poly.entity_id
_entity_poly.type
_entity_poly.pdbx_seq_one_letter_code
_entity_poly.pdbx_strand_id
1 'polypeptide(L)'
;MEGQLCANVDISVKKPPTASPPSFIALLKVYRELLVSRIRNTQCLIDNLIKNDYFSTEDAEIVVQFPTQADKVRKILDLVQSKGEEVSEYLIRVLQKVTDAYYELQPWLDEIGYEPSETICSKPVVNTDPVSRYCQKLRYELGRDSKFVMSYAQREEMLLEEIYSNSIMELVSFNNESLGKVSQLEALFDDAVGLINEDGETVYVFGDAGIGKSILLQKIQSLWARKELDIGAKFFFRFRCRMFSCFKEDEAICLKDLLFKYNCYPDQDPTEVFRHILQFPHTVLFTFDGFDEIYSTFDLSSVPEMCSPDEAIHPLVLLVSLLRGKLLKGSKKVLTARTGTEIQRNIIRKKVLLRGFSSNNLKEYTAMFFKDEGQRTLVLNQLEANPNLCSLCSVPLFCWIIFKCYEHFHSLSDSHELPDCSVTLTDVFLLMIEVHLNRSLKTSLLKNNTRSQAEVFKSRKETLLALGKMAYKGMENSFFIFEQEEISSVNISEEDLQLGFLRTVRCYSGCDDQSTYEFLHLTLQSFFTALFLVIEDKVGAKELLQFFNECSSTETAQPTCLRIPWLKKQLAGEDPFRNNEHFHFTNLFLCGLLSRSKQKLFRHLVLPAVIKRKRKTLVTYLGESMKSHLKGLTRSRLPNYNQIQVQPNFVWMLRCLYETQNEKVGKLAAKRMHANYIKLTYCNAYSADCSAISFVVHHFQKRLALDLDNNNINDYGIKQLLPCFSKLAVVRLSVNQVTDHGVRILYEELSKYQIVTFLGLYNNQITDVGAKYVAKLIEECSSLEYVKIGANKITSEGGKCLAQAIQKSKTMFEIGMWGNHVGDEGAKAFAEALRNHPRLTNVSLAFNGITTEGGKSIAEAMQHNDSVKIFWLTKNELDDEAAMSFAEMLKVNKKLVHLWLIQNKITAKGVKCISEALKENTAIKEVCLNGNPISQEEAKAFENEERIVCF
;
A
#
# COMPACT_ATOMS: atom_id res chain seq x y z
N MET A 1 27.56 -31.51 4.06
CA MET A 1 27.94 -32.86 4.52
C MET A 1 26.66 -33.59 4.88
N GLU A 2 26.56 -34.80 4.38
CA GLU A 2 25.46 -35.76 4.54
C GLU A 2 25.10 -36.02 6.01
N GLY A 3 23.86 -36.46 6.28
CA GLY A 3 23.53 -37.08 7.56
C GLY A 3 22.05 -37.21 7.95
N GLN A 4 21.43 -38.30 7.48
CA GLN A 4 20.54 -39.22 8.23
C GLN A 4 19.21 -38.76 8.88
N LEU A 5 18.13 -39.22 8.24
CA LEU A 5 17.11 -40.18 8.74
C LEU A 5 17.04 -40.48 10.24
N CYS A 6 15.86 -40.21 10.80
CA CYS A 6 15.00 -41.04 11.69
C CYS A 6 13.76 -40.18 11.99
N ALA A 7 12.53 -40.64 12.18
CA ALA A 7 11.81 -41.90 12.06
C ALA A 7 10.36 -41.48 12.39
N ASN A 8 9.33 -41.95 11.67
CA ASN A 8 7.96 -41.90 12.21
C ASN A 8 7.13 -43.06 11.64
N VAL A 9 7.22 -44.17 12.38
CA VAL A 9 6.15 -45.09 12.77
C VAL A 9 5.01 -45.28 11.77
N ASP A 10 5.12 -46.37 11.00
CA ASP A 10 3.98 -47.05 10.37
C ASP A 10 2.99 -47.52 11.45
N ILE A 11 1.82 -46.87 11.51
CA ILE A 11 0.64 -47.47 12.14
C ILE A 11 -0.10 -48.22 11.04
N SER A 12 0.24 -49.50 10.88
CA SER A 12 -0.54 -50.43 10.07
C SER A 12 -1.92 -50.61 10.70
N VAL A 13 -2.94 -49.95 10.15
CA VAL A 13 -4.34 -50.29 10.42
C VAL A 13 -4.71 -51.43 9.47
N LYS A 14 -4.78 -52.65 10.03
CA LYS A 14 -5.28 -53.84 9.34
C LYS A 14 -6.71 -53.59 8.80
N LYS A 15 -6.88 -53.60 7.48
CA LYS A 15 -8.18 -53.79 6.80
C LYS A 15 -8.76 -55.16 7.21
N PRO A 16 -10.05 -55.27 7.57
CA PRO A 16 -10.74 -56.56 7.69
C PRO A 16 -10.96 -57.19 6.29
N PRO A 17 -11.15 -58.52 6.20
CA PRO A 17 -11.09 -59.24 4.93
C PRO A 17 -12.38 -59.08 4.10
N THR A 18 -12.18 -58.76 2.82
CA THR A 18 -12.97 -59.17 1.64
C THR A 18 -14.48 -59.37 1.84
N ALA A 19 -15.25 -58.29 1.69
CA ALA A 19 -16.57 -58.38 1.09
C ALA A 19 -16.39 -58.19 -0.44
N SER A 20 -17.14 -58.96 -1.24
CA SER A 20 -17.26 -58.83 -2.70
C SER A 20 -17.22 -57.38 -3.21
N PRO A 21 -16.69 -57.08 -4.42
CA PRO A 21 -16.77 -55.72 -4.96
C PRO A 21 -18.24 -55.26 -4.91
N PRO A 22 -18.54 -54.09 -4.31
CA PRO A 22 -19.91 -53.64 -4.22
C PRO A 22 -20.45 -53.50 -5.64
N SER A 23 -21.57 -54.18 -5.92
CA SER A 23 -22.34 -53.97 -7.15
C SER A 23 -22.58 -52.46 -7.29
N PHE A 24 -22.08 -51.85 -8.35
CA PHE A 24 -22.25 -50.42 -8.63
C PHE A 24 -23.73 -50.13 -8.91
N ILE A 25 -24.46 -51.08 -9.48
CA ILE A 25 -25.92 -51.02 -9.60
C ILE A 25 -26.58 -50.91 -8.22
N ALA A 26 -26.17 -51.76 -7.26
CA ALA A 26 -26.70 -51.71 -5.90
C ALA A 26 -26.34 -50.39 -5.21
N LEU A 27 -25.13 -49.88 -5.43
CA LEU A 27 -24.67 -48.60 -4.91
C LEU A 27 -25.53 -47.44 -5.44
N LEU A 28 -25.73 -47.35 -6.76
CA LEU A 28 -26.57 -46.32 -7.38
C LEU A 28 -28.04 -46.41 -6.94
N LYS A 29 -28.54 -47.60 -6.58
CA LYS A 29 -29.89 -47.79 -6.01
C LYS A 29 -29.99 -47.27 -4.58
N VAL A 30 -29.00 -47.57 -3.73
CA VAL A 30 -28.96 -47.11 -2.33
C VAL A 30 -28.90 -45.58 -2.27
N TYR A 31 -28.06 -44.95 -3.10
CA TYR A 31 -27.86 -43.50 -3.10
C TYR A 31 -28.71 -42.76 -4.13
N ARG A 32 -29.78 -43.38 -4.65
CA ARG A 32 -30.60 -42.81 -5.73
C ARG A 32 -31.16 -41.43 -5.39
N GLU A 33 -31.72 -41.25 -4.19
CA GLU A 33 -32.28 -39.96 -3.75
C GLU A 33 -31.20 -38.86 -3.61
N LEU A 34 -30.02 -39.24 -3.14
CA LEU A 34 -28.88 -38.33 -3.06
C LEU A 34 -28.45 -37.87 -4.46
N LEU A 35 -28.31 -38.80 -5.41
CA LEU A 35 -27.91 -38.48 -6.77
C LEU A 35 -28.95 -37.63 -7.50
N VAL A 36 -30.23 -37.95 -7.36
CA VAL A 36 -31.34 -37.19 -7.97
C VAL A 36 -31.43 -35.76 -7.41
N SER A 37 -31.11 -35.56 -6.13
CA SER A 37 -31.14 -34.23 -5.51
C SER A 37 -29.89 -33.39 -5.79
N ARG A 38 -28.74 -34.01 -6.07
CA ARG A 38 -27.43 -33.32 -6.19
C ARG A 38 -26.92 -33.18 -7.62
N ILE A 39 -27.29 -34.07 -8.55
CA ILE A 39 -26.88 -33.98 -9.96
C ILE A 39 -27.71 -32.89 -10.64
N ARG A 40 -27.04 -31.81 -11.09
CA ARG A 40 -27.68 -30.70 -11.81
C ARG A 40 -27.36 -30.68 -13.30
N ASN A 41 -26.15 -31.08 -13.68
CA ASN A 41 -25.74 -31.16 -15.08
C ASN A 41 -25.95 -32.60 -15.60
N THR A 42 -27.08 -32.85 -16.23
CA THR A 42 -27.35 -34.14 -16.87
C THR A 42 -26.66 -34.28 -18.23
N GLN A 43 -26.41 -33.17 -18.92
CA GLN A 43 -25.85 -33.18 -20.27
C GLN A 43 -24.42 -33.72 -20.26
N CYS A 44 -23.61 -33.33 -19.28
CA CYS A 44 -22.25 -33.84 -19.15
C CYS A 44 -22.20 -35.36 -18.90
N LEU A 45 -23.17 -35.92 -18.19
CA LEU A 45 -23.27 -37.38 -18.02
C LEU A 45 -23.63 -38.05 -19.35
N ILE A 46 -24.64 -37.52 -20.05
CA ILE A 46 -25.10 -38.04 -21.34
C ILE A 46 -23.98 -38.00 -22.38
N ASP A 47 -23.26 -36.89 -22.52
CA ASP A 47 -22.18 -36.73 -23.49
C ASP A 47 -21.06 -37.75 -23.28
N ASN A 48 -20.69 -38.03 -22.03
CA ASN A 48 -19.66 -39.02 -21.70
C ASN A 48 -20.15 -40.46 -21.93
N LEU A 49 -21.42 -40.74 -21.66
CA LEU A 49 -22.03 -42.04 -21.90
C LEU A 49 -22.16 -42.32 -23.40
N ILE A 50 -22.54 -41.33 -24.21
CA ILE A 50 -22.56 -41.45 -25.68
C ILE A 50 -21.14 -41.64 -26.23
N LYS A 51 -20.17 -40.85 -25.74
CA LYS A 51 -18.80 -40.89 -26.24
C LYS A 51 -18.10 -42.25 -26.05
N ASN A 52 -18.53 -43.04 -25.08
CA ASN A 52 -18.01 -44.38 -24.82
C ASN A 52 -18.95 -45.49 -25.32
N ASP A 53 -19.87 -45.15 -26.23
CA ASP A 53 -20.86 -46.03 -26.85
C ASP A 53 -21.79 -46.74 -25.85
N TYR A 54 -21.89 -46.22 -24.61
CA TYR A 54 -22.82 -46.75 -23.62
C TYR A 54 -24.24 -46.27 -23.85
N PHE A 55 -24.45 -45.06 -24.37
CA PHE A 55 -25.77 -44.52 -24.74
C PHE A 55 -25.84 -44.34 -26.26
N SER A 56 -26.98 -44.69 -26.87
CA SER A 56 -27.29 -44.30 -28.25
C SER A 56 -27.84 -42.87 -28.29
N THR A 57 -27.96 -42.30 -29.50
CA THR A 57 -28.64 -41.01 -29.70
C THR A 57 -30.11 -41.07 -29.25
N GLU A 58 -30.77 -42.22 -29.44
CA GLU A 58 -32.15 -42.45 -28.99
C GLU A 58 -32.26 -42.45 -27.45
N ASP A 59 -31.30 -43.06 -26.74
CA ASP A 59 -31.26 -43.03 -25.27
C ASP A 59 -31.16 -41.59 -24.73
N ALA A 60 -30.37 -40.75 -25.40
CA ALA A 60 -30.20 -39.35 -25.06
C ALA A 60 -31.49 -38.54 -25.31
N GLU A 61 -32.16 -38.75 -26.45
CA GLU A 61 -33.43 -38.11 -26.76
C GLU A 61 -34.53 -38.45 -25.74
N ILE A 62 -34.58 -39.72 -25.31
CA ILE A 62 -35.51 -40.18 -24.27
C ILE A 62 -35.30 -39.39 -22.97
N VAL A 63 -34.05 -39.18 -22.55
CA VAL A 63 -33.76 -38.42 -21.33
C VAL A 63 -34.14 -36.95 -21.48
N VAL A 64 -33.89 -36.33 -22.64
CA VAL A 64 -34.16 -34.90 -22.87
C VAL A 64 -35.66 -34.58 -22.82
N GLN A 65 -36.54 -35.52 -23.17
CA GLN A 65 -38.01 -35.34 -23.15
C GLN A 65 -38.62 -35.12 -21.75
N PHE A 66 -37.90 -35.43 -20.67
CA PHE A 66 -38.41 -35.21 -19.32
C PHE A 66 -38.30 -33.72 -18.90
N PRO A 67 -39.35 -33.12 -18.30
CA PRO A 67 -39.40 -31.68 -18.06
C PRO A 67 -38.54 -31.21 -16.89
N THR A 68 -38.35 -32.03 -15.85
CA THR A 68 -37.58 -31.63 -14.65
C THR A 68 -36.21 -32.30 -14.61
N GLN A 69 -35.22 -31.62 -14.03
CA GLN A 69 -33.87 -32.17 -13.86
C GLN A 69 -33.87 -33.45 -13.01
N ALA A 70 -34.68 -33.50 -11.95
CA ALA A 70 -34.80 -34.69 -11.12
C ALA A 70 -35.31 -35.89 -11.93
N ASP A 71 -36.27 -35.69 -12.83
CA ASP A 71 -36.79 -36.76 -13.68
C ASP A 71 -35.77 -37.21 -14.75
N LYS A 72 -35.00 -36.25 -15.30
CA LYS A 72 -33.87 -36.57 -16.17
C LYS A 72 -32.84 -37.44 -15.47
N VAL A 73 -32.43 -37.08 -14.24
CA VAL A 73 -31.47 -37.86 -13.46
C VAL A 73 -32.02 -39.26 -13.14
N ARG A 74 -33.29 -39.36 -12.71
CA ARG A 74 -33.94 -40.66 -12.47
C ARG A 74 -33.87 -41.54 -13.72
N LYS A 75 -34.18 -40.98 -14.89
CA LYS A 75 -34.17 -41.72 -16.16
C LYS A 75 -32.76 -42.14 -16.56
N ILE A 76 -31.75 -41.28 -16.37
CA ILE A 76 -30.34 -41.63 -16.59
C ILE A 76 -29.94 -42.81 -15.69
N LEU A 77 -30.28 -42.76 -14.40
CA LEU A 77 -29.98 -43.84 -13.46
C LEU A 77 -30.66 -45.15 -13.85
N ASP A 78 -31.91 -45.11 -14.32
CA ASP A 78 -32.62 -46.30 -14.80
C ASP A 78 -31.94 -46.93 -16.03
N LEU A 79 -31.57 -46.10 -17.01
CA LEU A 79 -30.88 -46.55 -18.22
C LEU A 79 -29.50 -47.12 -17.89
N VAL A 80 -28.71 -46.41 -17.08
CA VAL A 80 -27.37 -46.87 -16.66
C VAL A 80 -27.45 -48.20 -15.91
N GLN A 81 -28.39 -48.35 -14.98
CA GLN A 81 -28.59 -49.60 -14.24
C GLN A 81 -29.04 -50.74 -15.15
N SER A 82 -29.85 -50.46 -16.18
CA SER A 82 -30.32 -51.48 -17.14
C SER A 82 -29.20 -51.98 -18.07
N LYS A 83 -28.17 -51.16 -18.33
CA LYS A 83 -27.06 -51.49 -19.22
C LYS A 83 -25.90 -52.24 -18.54
N GLY A 84 -25.95 -52.41 -17.21
CA GLY A 84 -25.06 -53.29 -16.47
C GLY A 84 -24.04 -52.59 -15.56
N GLU A 85 -23.20 -53.40 -14.93
CA GLU A 85 -22.23 -52.96 -13.90
C GLU A 85 -21.16 -52.03 -14.46
N GLU A 86 -20.64 -52.32 -15.66
CA GLU A 86 -19.59 -51.50 -16.29
C GLU A 86 -20.05 -50.06 -16.53
N VAL A 87 -21.30 -49.87 -16.99
CA VAL A 87 -21.87 -48.53 -17.24
C VAL A 87 -22.14 -47.80 -15.93
N SER A 88 -22.59 -48.54 -14.91
CA SER A 88 -22.83 -48.01 -13.56
C SER A 88 -21.52 -47.56 -12.90
N GLU A 89 -20.45 -48.33 -13.08
CA GLU A 89 -19.11 -47.95 -12.65
C GLU A 89 -18.60 -46.71 -13.40
N TYR A 90 -18.76 -46.68 -14.72
CA TYR A 90 -18.33 -45.54 -15.54
C TYR A 90 -19.06 -44.25 -15.16
N LEU A 91 -20.36 -44.30 -14.82
CA LEU A 91 -21.10 -43.13 -14.34
C LEU A 91 -20.46 -42.56 -13.05
N ILE A 92 -20.10 -43.40 -12.09
CA ILE A 92 -19.42 -43.00 -10.86
C ILE A 92 -18.04 -42.42 -11.19
N ARG A 93 -17.33 -42.99 -12.16
CA ARG A 93 -16.06 -42.44 -12.64
C ARG A 93 -16.21 -41.04 -13.23
N VAL A 94 -17.27 -40.75 -13.98
CA VAL A 94 -17.56 -39.41 -14.50
C VAL A 94 -17.81 -38.43 -13.34
N LEU A 95 -18.63 -38.82 -12.36
CA LEU A 95 -18.89 -38.01 -11.15
C LEU A 95 -17.61 -37.72 -10.36
N GLN A 96 -16.68 -38.68 -10.29
CA GLN A 96 -15.38 -38.53 -9.64
C GLN A 96 -14.40 -37.65 -10.44
N LYS A 97 -14.36 -37.77 -11.77
CA LYS A 97 -13.42 -37.03 -12.60
C LYS A 97 -13.84 -35.59 -12.88
N VAL A 98 -15.14 -35.32 -12.96
CA VAL A 98 -15.69 -33.98 -13.23
C VAL A 98 -16.05 -33.31 -11.90
N THR A 99 -15.04 -33.15 -11.04
CA THR A 99 -15.20 -32.65 -9.66
C THR A 99 -15.85 -31.26 -9.60
N ASP A 100 -15.52 -30.38 -10.55
CA ASP A 100 -16.02 -29.00 -10.58
C ASP A 100 -17.55 -28.92 -10.76
N ALA A 101 -18.13 -29.84 -11.54
CA ALA A 101 -19.58 -29.90 -11.84
C ALA A 101 -20.36 -30.68 -10.77
N TYR A 102 -19.73 -31.66 -10.13
CA TYR A 102 -20.35 -32.56 -9.14
C TYR A 102 -19.72 -32.43 -7.74
N TYR A 103 -19.31 -31.23 -7.37
CA TYR A 103 -18.58 -30.99 -6.12
C TYR A 103 -19.36 -31.42 -4.87
N GLU A 104 -20.70 -31.30 -4.87
CA GLU A 104 -21.58 -31.71 -3.76
C GLU A 104 -21.57 -33.22 -3.51
N LEU A 105 -21.11 -34.01 -4.48
CA LEU A 105 -21.01 -35.46 -4.41
C LEU A 105 -19.62 -35.94 -3.98
N GLN A 106 -18.63 -35.06 -3.83
CA GLN A 106 -17.28 -35.47 -3.40
C GLN A 106 -17.25 -36.11 -2.00
N PRO A 107 -17.95 -35.57 -0.97
CA PRO A 107 -17.98 -36.22 0.34
C PRO A 107 -18.55 -37.65 0.29
N TRP A 108 -19.54 -37.87 -0.58
CA TRP A 108 -20.11 -39.20 -0.82
C TRP A 108 -19.13 -40.12 -1.55
N LEU A 109 -18.41 -39.61 -2.56
CA LEU A 109 -17.39 -40.36 -3.29
C LEU A 109 -16.22 -40.79 -2.39
N ASP A 110 -15.84 -39.93 -1.43
CA ASP A 110 -14.83 -40.24 -0.41
C ASP A 110 -15.34 -41.29 0.58
N GLU A 111 -16.60 -41.20 1.01
CA GLU A 111 -17.25 -42.15 1.92
C GLU A 111 -17.33 -43.57 1.33
N ILE A 112 -17.65 -43.69 0.04
CA ILE A 112 -17.73 -45.00 -0.62
C ILE A 112 -16.36 -45.60 -0.96
N GLY A 113 -15.27 -44.83 -0.82
CA GLY A 113 -13.91 -45.28 -1.11
C GLY A 113 -13.73 -45.82 -2.53
N TYR A 114 -14.36 -45.18 -3.52
CA TYR A 114 -14.41 -45.70 -4.89
C TYR A 114 -13.04 -45.65 -5.58
N GLU A 115 -12.52 -46.84 -5.94
CA GLU A 115 -11.36 -47.03 -6.81
C GLU A 115 -11.82 -47.63 -8.16
N PRO A 116 -11.53 -46.97 -9.29
CA PRO A 116 -11.95 -47.44 -10.61
C PRO A 116 -11.21 -48.72 -11.04
N SER A 117 -11.92 -49.65 -11.69
CA SER A 117 -11.35 -50.82 -12.34
C SER A 117 -10.38 -50.46 -13.47
N GLU A 118 -9.47 -51.38 -13.81
CA GLU A 118 -8.50 -51.17 -14.91
C GLU A 118 -9.19 -50.87 -16.24
N THR A 119 -10.33 -51.52 -16.50
CA THR A 119 -11.14 -51.32 -17.71
C THR A 119 -11.71 -49.91 -17.77
N ILE A 120 -12.26 -49.40 -16.67
CA ILE A 120 -12.83 -48.04 -16.60
C ILE A 120 -11.75 -46.95 -16.55
N CYS A 121 -10.58 -47.23 -15.99
CA CYS A 121 -9.44 -46.29 -16.00
C CYS A 121 -8.98 -45.91 -17.41
N SER A 122 -9.09 -46.85 -18.37
CA SER A 122 -8.69 -46.64 -19.76
C SER A 122 -9.66 -45.78 -20.57
N LYS A 123 -10.89 -45.57 -20.07
CA LYS A 123 -11.93 -44.83 -20.80
C LYS A 123 -11.81 -43.31 -20.59
N PRO A 124 -11.85 -42.49 -21.66
CA PRO A 124 -11.75 -41.05 -21.53
C PRO A 124 -13.01 -40.45 -20.88
N VAL A 125 -12.82 -39.51 -19.97
CA VAL A 125 -13.87 -38.63 -19.42
C VAL A 125 -13.58 -37.21 -19.88
N VAL A 126 -14.55 -36.56 -20.53
CA VAL A 126 -14.47 -35.17 -20.96
C VAL A 126 -15.41 -34.31 -20.12
N ASN A 127 -14.90 -33.22 -19.57
CA ASN A 127 -15.72 -32.24 -18.89
C ASN A 127 -16.45 -31.37 -19.93
N THR A 128 -17.75 -31.60 -20.15
CA THR A 128 -18.60 -30.78 -21.03
C THR A 128 -19.49 -29.79 -20.24
N ASP A 129 -19.24 -29.62 -18.94
CA ASP A 129 -19.98 -28.68 -18.10
C ASP A 129 -19.70 -27.22 -18.48
N PRO A 130 -20.73 -26.41 -18.82
CA PRO A 130 -20.51 -25.05 -19.32
C PRO A 130 -19.81 -24.16 -18.30
N VAL A 131 -20.15 -24.27 -17.00
CA VAL A 131 -19.47 -23.56 -15.91
C VAL A 131 -17.98 -23.93 -15.82
N SER A 132 -17.67 -25.22 -15.77
CA SER A 132 -16.29 -25.71 -15.66
C SER A 132 -15.45 -25.30 -16.86
N ARG A 133 -16.00 -25.42 -18.08
CA ARG A 133 -15.32 -25.00 -19.30
C ARG A 133 -15.09 -23.49 -19.33
N TYR A 134 -16.07 -22.69 -18.91
CA TYR A 134 -15.89 -21.25 -18.82
C TYR A 134 -14.84 -20.86 -17.77
N CYS A 135 -14.82 -21.51 -16.61
CA CYS A 135 -13.76 -21.34 -15.60
C CYS A 135 -12.37 -21.63 -16.17
N GLN A 136 -12.22 -22.73 -16.93
CA GLN A 136 -10.96 -23.08 -17.59
C GLN A 136 -10.56 -22.06 -18.65
N LYS A 137 -11.52 -21.59 -19.47
CA LYS A 137 -11.30 -20.54 -20.47
C LYS A 137 -10.82 -19.25 -19.82
N LEU A 138 -11.51 -18.78 -18.77
CA LEU A 138 -11.11 -17.60 -18.00
C LEU A 138 -9.70 -17.73 -17.44
N ARG A 139 -9.35 -18.88 -16.84
CA ARG A 139 -8.00 -19.12 -16.32
C ARG A 139 -6.94 -19.11 -17.42
N TYR A 140 -7.24 -19.69 -18.58
CA TYR A 140 -6.33 -19.68 -19.72
C TYR A 140 -6.11 -18.26 -20.27
N GLU A 141 -7.17 -17.52 -20.53
CA GLU A 141 -7.08 -16.16 -21.07
C GLU A 141 -6.42 -15.19 -20.07
N LEU A 142 -6.91 -15.15 -18.83
CA LEU A 142 -6.33 -14.29 -17.79
C LEU A 142 -4.92 -14.73 -17.38
N GLY A 143 -4.62 -16.04 -17.44
CA GLY A 143 -3.27 -16.56 -17.22
C GLY A 143 -2.29 -16.08 -18.29
N ARG A 144 -2.70 -16.08 -19.56
CA ARG A 144 -1.91 -15.53 -20.67
C ARG A 144 -1.69 -14.02 -20.50
N ASP A 145 -2.75 -13.28 -20.17
CA ASP A 145 -2.72 -11.82 -20.04
C ASP A 145 -1.90 -11.34 -18.82
N SER A 146 -1.84 -12.15 -17.75
CA SER A 146 -1.09 -11.80 -16.53
C SER A 146 0.38 -12.20 -16.57
N LYS A 147 0.78 -13.09 -17.48
CA LYS A 147 2.13 -13.66 -17.55
C LYS A 147 3.20 -12.61 -17.81
N PHE A 148 2.86 -11.61 -18.62
CA PHE A 148 3.80 -10.58 -19.06
C PHE A 148 3.43 -9.21 -18.52
N VAL A 149 4.45 -8.43 -18.20
CA VAL A 149 4.31 -7.01 -17.94
C VAL A 149 4.88 -6.27 -19.14
N MET A 150 4.03 -5.43 -19.74
CA MET A 150 4.45 -4.55 -20.82
C MET A 150 5.54 -3.61 -20.31
N SER A 151 6.75 -3.78 -20.81
CA SER A 151 7.86 -2.85 -20.63
C SER A 151 7.54 -1.53 -21.32
N TYR A 152 8.16 -0.42 -20.87
CA TYR A 152 8.16 0.83 -21.64
C TYR A 152 8.82 0.65 -23.02
N ALA A 153 9.53 -0.47 -23.24
CA ALA A 153 9.94 -0.94 -24.56
C ALA A 153 8.86 -1.83 -25.20
N GLN A 154 8.22 -1.38 -26.27
CA GLN A 154 7.23 -2.14 -27.07
C GLN A 154 7.73 -3.48 -27.67
N ARG A 155 8.94 -3.95 -27.33
CA ARG A 155 9.53 -5.21 -27.83
C ARG A 155 10.05 -6.16 -26.76
N GLU A 156 9.99 -5.78 -25.48
CA GLU A 156 10.42 -6.64 -24.37
C GLU A 156 9.22 -6.92 -23.46
N GLU A 157 8.58 -8.08 -23.66
CA GLU A 157 7.67 -8.62 -22.66
C GLU A 157 8.50 -9.26 -21.54
N MET A 158 8.45 -8.69 -20.32
CA MET A 158 9.10 -9.30 -19.17
C MET A 158 8.12 -10.19 -18.43
N LEU A 159 8.58 -11.35 -17.97
CA LEU A 159 7.77 -12.22 -17.15
C LEU A 159 7.48 -11.54 -15.81
N LEU A 160 6.21 -11.52 -15.40
CA LEU A 160 5.80 -10.93 -14.13
C LEU A 160 6.59 -11.51 -12.95
N GLU A 161 6.89 -12.82 -12.98
CA GLU A 161 7.66 -13.51 -11.95
C GLU A 161 9.11 -13.04 -11.85
N GLU A 162 9.70 -12.58 -12.95
CA GLU A 162 11.09 -12.12 -12.99
C GLU A 162 11.24 -10.69 -12.47
N ILE A 163 10.13 -9.96 -12.34
CA ILE A 163 10.12 -8.55 -11.94
C ILE A 163 9.27 -8.26 -10.69
N TYR A 164 8.43 -9.18 -10.25
CA TYR A 164 7.58 -8.96 -9.09
C TYR A 164 8.39 -9.12 -7.80
N SER A 165 8.61 -8.00 -7.11
CA SER A 165 9.11 -8.00 -5.73
C SER A 165 8.00 -7.56 -4.78
N ASN A 166 7.93 -8.21 -3.61
CA ASN A 166 6.93 -7.89 -2.62
C ASN A 166 7.10 -6.44 -2.15
N SER A 167 6.02 -5.67 -2.27
CA SER A 167 5.95 -4.35 -1.66
C SER A 167 5.39 -4.47 -0.24
N ILE A 168 5.78 -3.54 0.64
CA ILE A 168 5.22 -3.50 1.99
C ILE A 168 3.74 -3.15 1.90
N MET A 169 2.88 -4.09 2.33
CA MET A 169 1.46 -3.87 2.53
C MET A 169 1.17 -3.75 4.03
N GLU A 170 0.36 -2.78 4.39
CA GLU A 170 0.00 -2.51 5.77
C GLU A 170 -1.50 -2.29 5.91
N LEU A 171 -2.13 -2.97 6.85
CA LEU A 171 -3.51 -2.71 7.23
C LEU A 171 -3.55 -1.42 8.03
N VAL A 172 -4.49 -0.54 7.69
CA VAL A 172 -4.61 0.76 8.35
C VAL A 172 -6.05 1.07 8.74
N SER A 173 -6.25 1.74 9.87
CA SER A 173 -7.58 2.17 10.32
C SER A 173 -8.17 3.25 9.38
N PHE A 174 -9.45 3.61 9.58
CA PHE A 174 -10.03 4.76 8.87
C PHE A 174 -9.26 6.07 9.12
N ASN A 175 -8.53 6.16 10.24
CA ASN A 175 -7.67 7.28 10.61
C ASN A 175 -6.21 7.11 10.12
N ASN A 176 -5.94 6.10 9.28
CA ASN A 176 -4.61 5.75 8.76
C ASN A 176 -3.60 5.28 9.82
N GLU A 177 -4.06 4.77 10.96
CA GLU A 177 -3.18 4.17 11.96
C GLU A 177 -2.84 2.73 11.58
N SER A 178 -1.60 2.31 11.77
CA SER A 178 -1.17 0.95 11.44
C SER A 178 -1.86 -0.09 12.33
N LEU A 179 -2.48 -1.09 11.69
CA LEU A 179 -3.07 -2.28 12.32
C LEU A 179 -2.19 -3.53 12.14
N GLY A 180 -1.06 -3.41 11.43
CA GLY A 180 -0.13 -4.51 11.17
C GLY A 180 0.23 -4.68 9.70
N LYS A 181 1.28 -5.46 9.43
CA LYS A 181 1.73 -5.76 8.07
C LYS A 181 0.97 -6.95 7.48
N VAL A 182 0.75 -6.93 6.17
CA VAL A 182 0.17 -8.03 5.40
C VAL A 182 1.29 -8.68 4.59
N SER A 183 1.68 -9.90 4.95
CA SER A 183 2.77 -10.64 4.28
C SER A 183 2.28 -11.56 3.16
N GLN A 184 1.08 -12.12 3.29
CA GLN A 184 0.46 -13.05 2.33
C GLN A 184 -0.75 -12.39 1.65
N LEU A 185 -1.00 -12.73 0.38
CA LEU A 185 -2.10 -12.12 -0.40
C LEU A 185 -3.46 -12.67 0.00
N GLU A 186 -3.49 -13.91 0.47
CA GLU A 186 -4.67 -14.61 1.00
C GLU A 186 -5.23 -13.86 2.22
N ALA A 187 -4.36 -13.26 3.04
CA ALA A 187 -4.74 -12.46 4.20
C ALA A 187 -5.54 -11.19 3.84
N LEU A 188 -5.53 -10.75 2.58
CA LEU A 188 -6.43 -9.68 2.11
C LEU A 188 -7.90 -10.10 2.21
N PHE A 189 -8.18 -11.40 2.09
CA PHE A 189 -9.54 -11.97 2.07
C PHE A 189 -9.91 -12.76 3.32
N ASP A 190 -8.97 -12.97 4.24
CA ASP A 190 -9.19 -13.69 5.50
C ASP A 190 -9.70 -12.76 6.60
N ASP A 191 -10.95 -12.94 7.03
CA ASP A 191 -11.56 -12.11 8.08
C ASP A 191 -10.88 -12.20 9.45
N ALA A 192 -10.05 -13.22 9.71
CA ALA A 192 -9.24 -13.30 10.94
C ALA A 192 -8.17 -12.21 11.02
N VAL A 193 -7.78 -11.61 9.88
CA VAL A 193 -6.67 -10.63 9.81
C VAL A 193 -7.19 -9.20 9.66
N GLY A 194 -7.23 -8.46 10.77
CA GLY A 194 -7.33 -6.99 10.82
C GLY A 194 -8.55 -6.40 10.10
N LEU A 195 -9.75 -6.82 10.53
CA LEU A 195 -11.02 -6.35 10.00
C LEU A 195 -11.38 -4.95 10.54
N ILE A 196 -11.86 -4.07 9.65
CA ILE A 196 -12.18 -2.68 9.99
C ILE A 196 -13.70 -2.47 10.07
N ASN A 197 -14.45 -3.12 9.20
CA ASN A 197 -15.90 -2.97 9.10
C ASN A 197 -16.52 -4.28 8.59
N GLU A 198 -17.39 -4.88 9.41
CA GLU A 198 -18.06 -6.15 9.10
C GLU A 198 -19.12 -6.01 8.01
N ASP A 199 -19.72 -4.83 7.87
CA ASP A 199 -20.77 -4.54 6.88
C ASP A 199 -20.19 -4.25 5.48
N GLY A 200 -18.89 -3.96 5.40
CA GLY A 200 -18.20 -3.71 4.14
C GLY A 200 -17.90 -5.01 3.38
N GLU A 201 -17.91 -4.94 2.05
CA GLU A 201 -17.60 -6.08 1.18
C GLU A 201 -16.32 -5.90 0.35
N THR A 202 -15.74 -4.70 0.34
CA THR A 202 -14.61 -4.36 -0.56
C THR A 202 -13.30 -4.17 0.21
N VAL A 203 -12.25 -4.84 -0.25
CA VAL A 203 -10.87 -4.57 0.17
C VAL A 203 -10.37 -3.36 -0.60
N TYR A 204 -10.11 -2.26 0.10
CA TYR A 204 -9.60 -1.03 -0.48
C TYR A 204 -8.07 -0.97 -0.34
N VAL A 205 -7.37 -1.08 -1.48
CA VAL A 205 -5.91 -0.94 -1.56
C VAL A 205 -5.57 0.44 -2.10
N PHE A 206 -4.75 1.20 -1.38
CA PHE A 206 -4.38 2.54 -1.81
C PHE A 206 -2.89 2.81 -1.63
N GLY A 207 -2.40 3.82 -2.34
CA GLY A 207 -1.02 4.26 -2.30
C GLY A 207 -0.69 5.17 -3.47
N ASP A 208 0.51 5.72 -3.48
CA ASP A 208 0.91 6.75 -4.44
C ASP A 208 1.05 6.22 -5.88
N ALA A 209 1.17 7.13 -6.85
CA ALA A 209 1.37 6.78 -8.25
C ALA A 209 2.68 5.98 -8.44
N GLY A 210 2.64 4.92 -9.25
CA GLY A 210 3.82 4.07 -9.51
C GLY A 210 4.19 3.09 -8.38
N ILE A 211 3.44 3.05 -7.28
CA ILE A 211 3.77 2.20 -6.12
C ILE A 211 3.53 0.69 -6.35
N GLY A 212 2.86 0.31 -7.46
CA GLY A 212 2.63 -1.09 -7.83
C GLY A 212 1.21 -1.62 -7.63
N LYS A 213 0.20 -0.76 -7.44
CA LYS A 213 -1.21 -1.17 -7.25
C LYS A 213 -1.73 -2.09 -8.37
N SER A 214 -1.55 -1.71 -9.64
CA SER A 214 -1.96 -2.52 -10.78
C SER A 214 -1.17 -3.83 -10.90
N ILE A 215 0.13 -3.80 -10.56
CA ILE A 215 1.00 -4.98 -10.56
C ILE A 215 0.58 -5.98 -9.47
N LEU A 216 0.13 -5.49 -8.31
CA LEU A 216 -0.46 -6.31 -7.25
C LEU A 216 -1.71 -7.05 -7.76
N LEU A 217 -2.64 -6.34 -8.40
CA LEU A 217 -3.84 -6.98 -8.98
C LEU A 217 -3.47 -8.01 -10.05
N GLN A 218 -2.47 -7.70 -10.89
CA GLN A 218 -1.96 -8.63 -11.89
C GLN A 218 -1.32 -9.88 -11.25
N LYS A 219 -0.64 -9.73 -10.12
CA LYS A 219 -0.10 -10.87 -9.35
C LYS A 219 -1.21 -11.75 -8.79
N ILE A 220 -2.26 -11.16 -8.22
CA ILE A 220 -3.46 -11.89 -7.74
C ILE A 220 -4.10 -12.66 -8.91
N GLN A 221 -4.27 -12.02 -10.07
CA GLN A 221 -4.77 -12.66 -11.29
C GLN A 221 -3.90 -13.86 -11.71
N SER A 222 -2.57 -13.71 -11.66
CA SER A 222 -1.64 -14.78 -12.06
C SER A 222 -1.71 -15.99 -11.13
N LEU A 223 -1.72 -15.77 -9.81
CA LEU A 223 -1.84 -16.83 -8.80
C LEU A 223 -3.18 -17.56 -8.91
N TRP A 224 -4.27 -16.81 -9.13
CA TRP A 224 -5.59 -17.40 -9.35
C TRP A 224 -5.63 -18.28 -10.60
N ALA A 225 -5.08 -17.80 -11.73
CA ALA A 225 -5.03 -18.56 -12.98
C ALA A 225 -4.30 -19.91 -12.81
N ARG A 226 -3.24 -19.94 -11.99
CA ARG A 226 -2.40 -21.13 -11.71
C ARG A 226 -2.95 -22.10 -10.67
N LYS A 227 -4.07 -21.78 -10.00
CA LYS A 227 -4.58 -22.52 -8.83
C LYS A 227 -3.67 -22.40 -7.58
N GLU A 228 -2.86 -21.35 -7.49
CA GLU A 228 -1.99 -21.09 -6.34
C GLU A 228 -2.63 -20.15 -5.30
N LEU A 229 -3.72 -19.45 -5.67
CA LEU A 229 -4.47 -18.58 -4.75
C LEU A 229 -5.67 -19.33 -4.15
N ASP A 230 -5.55 -19.74 -2.88
CA ASP A 230 -6.59 -20.49 -2.18
C ASP A 230 -7.56 -19.57 -1.41
N ILE A 231 -8.52 -19.00 -2.13
CA ILE A 231 -9.58 -18.13 -1.57
C ILE A 231 -10.99 -18.61 -1.93
N GLY A 232 -11.14 -19.83 -2.44
CA GLY A 232 -12.41 -20.40 -2.89
C GLY A 232 -13.07 -19.69 -4.09
N ALA A 233 -12.31 -18.91 -4.88
CA ALA A 233 -12.84 -18.20 -6.05
C ALA A 233 -12.78 -19.08 -7.32
N LYS A 234 -13.96 -19.38 -7.91
CA LYS A 234 -14.10 -20.07 -9.19
C LYS A 234 -14.04 -19.13 -10.40
N PHE A 235 -14.52 -17.89 -10.26
CA PHE A 235 -14.52 -16.88 -11.33
C PHE A 235 -13.72 -15.64 -10.93
N PHE A 236 -13.05 -15.04 -11.90
CA PHE A 236 -12.27 -13.82 -11.75
C PHE A 236 -12.66 -12.82 -12.83
N PHE A 237 -13.11 -11.63 -12.44
CA PHE A 237 -13.44 -10.54 -13.36
C PHE A 237 -12.59 -9.31 -13.07
N ARG A 238 -11.95 -8.78 -14.11
CA ARG A 238 -11.00 -7.67 -14.03
C ARG A 238 -11.54 -6.45 -14.77
N PHE A 239 -11.69 -5.35 -14.05
CA PHE A 239 -12.12 -4.09 -14.62
C PHE A 239 -11.07 -3.01 -14.39
N ARG A 240 -10.70 -2.32 -15.48
CA ARG A 240 -9.97 -1.05 -15.38
C ARG A 240 -11.00 0.06 -15.20
N CYS A 241 -10.94 0.79 -14.10
CA CYS A 241 -11.97 1.75 -13.74
C CYS A 241 -12.12 2.87 -14.79
N ARG A 242 -11.02 3.29 -15.43
CA ARG A 242 -11.05 4.25 -16.55
C ARG A 242 -12.00 3.87 -17.70
N MET A 243 -12.27 2.57 -17.89
CA MET A 243 -13.24 2.07 -18.88
C MET A 243 -14.62 2.68 -18.66
N PHE A 244 -15.02 2.88 -17.40
CA PHE A 244 -16.34 3.41 -17.07
C PHE A 244 -16.52 4.88 -17.48
N SER A 245 -15.42 5.60 -17.74
CA SER A 245 -15.44 6.97 -18.26
C SER A 245 -15.69 7.05 -19.77
N CYS A 246 -15.53 5.93 -20.50
CA CYS A 246 -15.72 5.89 -21.95
C CYS A 246 -17.18 5.71 -22.36
N PHE A 247 -18.06 5.32 -21.42
CA PHE A 247 -19.47 5.10 -21.73
C PHE A 247 -20.21 6.43 -21.83
N LYS A 248 -21.07 6.54 -22.84
CA LYS A 248 -21.92 7.73 -23.03
C LYS A 248 -23.08 7.73 -22.02
N GLU A 249 -23.64 8.91 -21.74
CA GLU A 249 -24.72 9.06 -20.75
C GLU A 249 -25.97 8.23 -21.06
N ASP A 250 -26.21 7.92 -22.34
CA ASP A 250 -27.35 7.12 -22.85
C ASP A 250 -27.05 5.62 -22.98
N GLU A 251 -25.82 5.17 -22.74
CA GLU A 251 -25.47 3.75 -22.83
C GLU A 251 -25.99 2.96 -21.63
N ALA A 252 -26.65 1.83 -21.92
CA ALA A 252 -27.22 0.93 -20.93
C ALA A 252 -26.82 -0.52 -21.22
N ILE A 253 -26.28 -1.20 -20.21
CA ILE A 253 -25.90 -2.62 -20.28
C ILE A 253 -26.42 -3.35 -19.03
N CYS A 254 -26.64 -4.67 -19.13
CA CYS A 254 -26.98 -5.48 -17.98
C CYS A 254 -25.72 -6.06 -17.29
N LEU A 255 -25.89 -6.69 -16.12
CA LEU A 255 -24.76 -7.30 -15.41
C LEU A 255 -24.11 -8.42 -16.25
N LYS A 256 -24.92 -9.23 -16.96
CA LYS A 256 -24.41 -10.30 -17.84
C LYS A 256 -23.48 -9.74 -18.92
N ASP A 257 -23.85 -8.62 -19.51
CA ASP A 257 -23.04 -7.93 -20.52
C ASP A 257 -21.74 -7.41 -19.93
N LEU A 258 -21.79 -6.77 -18.75
CA LEU A 258 -20.60 -6.28 -18.05
C LEU A 258 -19.60 -7.43 -17.76
N LEU A 259 -20.09 -8.59 -17.33
CA LEU A 259 -19.24 -9.74 -17.01
C LEU A 259 -18.66 -10.41 -18.26
N PHE A 260 -19.45 -10.61 -19.32
CA PHE A 260 -19.03 -11.44 -20.45
C PHE A 260 -18.46 -10.64 -21.62
N LYS A 261 -19.05 -9.50 -21.99
CA LYS A 261 -18.58 -8.72 -23.15
C LYS A 261 -17.26 -8.00 -22.87
N TYR A 262 -17.06 -7.53 -21.63
CA TYR A 262 -15.90 -6.73 -21.24
C TYR A 262 -14.77 -7.54 -20.56
N ASN A 263 -14.95 -8.86 -20.41
CA ASN A 263 -13.89 -9.78 -19.97
C ASN A 263 -13.74 -10.92 -20.99
N CYS A 264 -14.45 -12.02 -20.77
CA CYS A 264 -14.41 -13.22 -21.58
C CYS A 264 -15.82 -13.77 -21.76
N TYR A 265 -16.21 -14.07 -23.00
CA TYR A 265 -17.54 -14.60 -23.31
C TYR A 265 -17.57 -16.14 -23.19
N PRO A 266 -18.58 -16.76 -22.54
CA PRO A 266 -18.70 -18.23 -22.49
C PRO A 266 -18.96 -18.86 -23.86
N ASP A 267 -18.25 -19.94 -24.19
CA ASP A 267 -18.42 -20.65 -25.47
C ASP A 267 -19.70 -21.47 -25.53
N GLN A 268 -20.17 -21.96 -24.38
CA GLN A 268 -21.33 -22.85 -24.24
C GLN A 268 -22.25 -22.32 -23.15
N ASP A 269 -23.55 -22.34 -23.43
CA ASP A 269 -24.66 -21.88 -22.55
C ASP A 269 -24.31 -20.73 -21.58
N PRO A 270 -24.15 -19.48 -22.08
CA PRO A 270 -23.87 -18.32 -21.23
C PRO A 270 -24.93 -18.06 -20.15
N THR A 271 -26.15 -18.58 -20.34
CA THR A 271 -27.25 -18.37 -19.40
C THR A 271 -27.11 -19.28 -18.18
N GLU A 272 -26.64 -20.52 -18.36
CA GLU A 272 -26.32 -21.44 -17.27
C GLU A 272 -25.15 -20.94 -16.42
N VAL A 273 -24.08 -20.48 -17.07
CA VAL A 273 -22.94 -19.85 -16.40
C VAL A 273 -23.37 -18.62 -15.58
N PHE A 274 -24.18 -17.73 -16.16
CA PHE A 274 -24.66 -16.54 -15.45
C PHE A 274 -25.56 -16.90 -14.26
N ARG A 275 -26.44 -17.90 -14.41
CA ARG A 275 -27.27 -18.41 -13.31
C ARG A 275 -26.44 -18.96 -12.16
N HIS A 276 -25.37 -19.69 -12.46
CA HIS A 276 -24.45 -20.20 -11.45
C HIS A 276 -23.76 -19.06 -10.68
N ILE A 277 -23.31 -18.02 -11.38
CA ILE A 277 -22.71 -16.83 -10.77
C ILE A 277 -23.70 -16.14 -9.81
N LEU A 278 -24.97 -15.99 -10.22
CA LEU A 278 -26.02 -15.41 -9.37
C LEU A 278 -26.33 -16.27 -8.13
N GLN A 279 -26.29 -17.61 -8.27
CA GLN A 279 -26.57 -18.54 -7.18
C GLN A 279 -25.40 -18.63 -6.18
N PHE A 280 -24.16 -18.52 -6.65
CA PHE A 280 -22.94 -18.70 -5.85
C PHE A 280 -21.99 -17.50 -5.91
N PRO A 281 -22.43 -16.29 -5.51
CA PRO A 281 -21.64 -15.06 -5.64
C PRO A 281 -20.31 -15.10 -4.84
N HIS A 282 -20.24 -15.85 -3.74
CA HIS A 282 -19.04 -16.01 -2.92
C HIS A 282 -17.86 -16.67 -3.65
N THR A 283 -18.13 -17.34 -4.78
CA THR A 283 -17.14 -17.95 -5.66
C THR A 283 -16.55 -16.96 -6.67
N VAL A 284 -16.96 -15.69 -6.65
CA VAL A 284 -16.54 -14.66 -7.60
C VAL A 284 -15.58 -13.69 -6.95
N LEU A 285 -14.47 -13.39 -7.64
CA LEU A 285 -13.53 -12.33 -7.30
C LEU A 285 -13.58 -11.21 -8.35
N PHE A 286 -13.82 -9.98 -7.90
CA PHE A 286 -13.74 -8.76 -8.69
C PHE A 286 -12.48 -7.97 -8.36
N THR A 287 -11.81 -7.46 -9.38
CA THR A 287 -10.73 -6.48 -9.25
C THR A 287 -11.08 -5.22 -10.04
N PHE A 288 -11.02 -4.08 -9.36
CA PHE A 288 -11.31 -2.75 -9.92
C PHE A 288 -10.07 -1.89 -9.81
N ASP A 289 -9.37 -1.70 -10.93
CA ASP A 289 -8.08 -1.02 -10.97
C ASP A 289 -8.24 0.48 -11.26
N GLY A 290 -7.77 1.34 -10.35
CA GLY A 290 -7.67 2.79 -10.56
C GLY A 290 -8.99 3.55 -10.41
N PHE A 291 -9.69 3.40 -9.29
CA PHE A 291 -10.97 4.10 -9.04
C PHE A 291 -10.88 5.62 -9.18
N ASP A 292 -9.71 6.20 -8.89
CA ASP A 292 -9.39 7.62 -9.10
C ASP A 292 -9.38 8.07 -10.57
N GLU A 293 -9.45 7.12 -11.51
CA GLU A 293 -9.42 7.37 -12.94
C GLU A 293 -10.83 7.43 -13.58
N ILE A 294 -11.89 7.42 -12.75
CA ILE A 294 -13.27 7.54 -13.22
C ILE A 294 -13.66 9.02 -13.31
N TYR A 295 -13.96 9.48 -14.53
CA TYR A 295 -14.44 10.83 -14.82
C TYR A 295 -15.80 10.70 -15.46
N SER A 296 -16.83 11.19 -14.77
CA SER A 296 -18.17 11.19 -15.30
C SER A 296 -18.99 12.31 -14.67
N THR A 297 -19.80 12.95 -15.51
CA THR A 297 -20.87 13.89 -15.15
C THR A 297 -22.08 13.19 -14.52
N PHE A 298 -22.11 11.86 -14.56
CA PHE A 298 -23.23 11.04 -14.08
C PHE A 298 -23.51 11.26 -12.59
N ASP A 299 -24.76 11.60 -12.28
CA ASP A 299 -25.20 11.85 -10.92
C ASP A 299 -25.46 10.53 -10.19
N LEU A 300 -24.61 10.15 -9.23
CA LEU A 300 -24.84 8.93 -8.45
C LEU A 300 -26.04 9.02 -7.49
N SER A 301 -26.61 10.21 -7.30
CA SER A 301 -27.82 10.35 -6.49
C SER A 301 -29.06 9.75 -7.15
N SER A 302 -29.02 9.53 -8.47
CA SER A 302 -30.08 8.84 -9.21
C SER A 302 -29.91 7.32 -9.24
N VAL A 303 -28.93 6.76 -8.52
CA VAL A 303 -28.75 5.29 -8.42
C VAL A 303 -29.98 4.69 -7.74
N PRO A 304 -30.73 3.79 -8.42
CA PRO A 304 -31.92 3.20 -7.85
C PRO A 304 -31.62 2.37 -6.60
N GLU A 305 -32.62 2.28 -5.73
CA GLU A 305 -32.48 1.59 -4.44
C GLU A 305 -32.30 0.06 -4.63
N MET A 306 -32.94 -0.50 -5.65
CA MET A 306 -32.75 -1.86 -6.13
C MET A 306 -32.23 -1.87 -7.58
N CYS A 307 -31.28 -2.75 -7.87
CA CYS A 307 -30.77 -2.99 -9.23
C CYS A 307 -30.98 -4.47 -9.57
N SER A 308 -31.67 -4.75 -10.67
CA SER A 308 -31.81 -6.12 -11.18
C SER A 308 -30.58 -6.53 -12.00
N PRO A 309 -30.07 -7.77 -11.89
CA PRO A 309 -28.98 -8.26 -12.73
C PRO A 309 -29.27 -8.28 -14.24
N ASP A 310 -30.54 -8.45 -14.61
CA ASP A 310 -31.00 -8.59 -16.00
C ASP A 310 -31.42 -7.25 -16.63
N GLU A 311 -31.61 -6.21 -15.82
CA GLU A 311 -32.02 -4.89 -16.29
C GLU A 311 -30.83 -4.12 -16.89
N ALA A 312 -31.05 -3.51 -18.05
CA ALA A 312 -30.05 -2.66 -18.70
C ALA A 312 -30.02 -1.29 -18.01
N ILE A 313 -28.87 -0.93 -17.45
CA ILE A 313 -28.65 0.33 -16.74
C ILE A 313 -27.26 0.88 -17.07
N HIS A 314 -27.02 2.15 -16.73
CA HIS A 314 -25.72 2.77 -16.95
C HIS A 314 -24.60 1.99 -16.21
N PRO A 315 -23.46 1.69 -16.85
CA PRO A 315 -22.38 0.87 -16.28
C PRO A 315 -21.82 1.35 -14.93
N LEU A 316 -21.77 2.67 -14.70
CA LEU A 316 -21.36 3.22 -13.39
C LEU A 316 -22.31 2.82 -12.25
N VAL A 317 -23.60 2.66 -12.55
CA VAL A 317 -24.59 2.20 -11.57
C VAL A 317 -24.33 0.74 -11.21
N LEU A 318 -23.98 -0.10 -12.19
CA LEU A 318 -23.58 -1.49 -11.94
C LEU A 318 -22.32 -1.56 -11.07
N LEU A 319 -21.29 -0.75 -11.38
CA LEU A 319 -20.06 -0.68 -10.59
C LEU A 319 -20.35 -0.33 -9.13
N VAL A 320 -21.08 0.75 -8.86
CA VAL A 320 -21.40 1.19 -7.50
C VAL A 320 -22.29 0.16 -6.78
N SER A 321 -23.20 -0.49 -7.50
CA SER A 321 -24.08 -1.53 -6.94
C SER A 321 -23.31 -2.81 -6.59
N LEU A 322 -22.29 -3.18 -7.37
CA LEU A 322 -21.36 -4.26 -7.04
C LEU A 322 -20.53 -3.89 -5.80
N LEU A 323 -19.92 -2.70 -5.76
CA LEU A 323 -19.10 -2.26 -4.63
C LEU A 323 -19.87 -2.18 -3.29
N ARG A 324 -21.17 -1.84 -3.35
CA ARG A 324 -22.08 -1.80 -2.19
C ARG A 324 -22.66 -3.17 -1.80
N GLY A 325 -22.43 -4.22 -2.60
CA GLY A 325 -23.03 -5.53 -2.36
C GLY A 325 -24.54 -5.61 -2.66
N LYS A 326 -25.10 -4.64 -3.38
CA LYS A 326 -26.48 -4.72 -3.89
C LYS A 326 -26.60 -5.75 -5.02
N LEU A 327 -25.55 -5.87 -5.83
CA LEU A 327 -25.39 -6.94 -6.82
C LEU A 327 -24.32 -7.92 -6.34
N LEU A 328 -24.59 -9.22 -6.49
CA LEU A 328 -23.67 -10.30 -6.13
C LEU A 328 -23.12 -10.18 -4.70
N LYS A 329 -24.02 -10.01 -3.72
CA LYS A 329 -23.70 -9.94 -2.30
C LYS A 329 -22.84 -11.13 -1.86
N GLY A 330 -21.78 -10.89 -1.09
CA GLY A 330 -20.84 -11.92 -0.66
C GLY A 330 -19.72 -12.26 -1.64
N SER A 331 -19.70 -11.69 -2.85
CA SER A 331 -18.53 -11.78 -3.75
C SER A 331 -17.32 -11.03 -3.19
N LYS A 332 -16.11 -11.50 -3.51
CA LYS A 332 -14.85 -10.89 -3.07
C LYS A 332 -14.49 -9.73 -4.00
N LYS A 333 -14.07 -8.58 -3.45
CA LYS A 333 -13.85 -7.35 -4.24
C LYS A 333 -12.57 -6.67 -3.79
N VAL A 334 -11.68 -6.36 -4.72
CA VAL A 334 -10.48 -5.54 -4.48
C VAL A 334 -10.58 -4.28 -5.33
N LEU A 335 -10.52 -3.13 -4.67
CA LEU A 335 -10.58 -1.81 -5.28
C LEU A 335 -9.24 -1.11 -5.05
N THR A 336 -8.59 -0.66 -6.13
CA THR A 336 -7.37 0.16 -6.01
C THR A 336 -7.68 1.62 -6.27
N ALA A 337 -7.08 2.52 -5.50
CA ALA A 337 -7.08 3.95 -5.81
C ALA A 337 -5.79 4.64 -5.32
N ARG A 338 -5.60 5.90 -5.68
CA ARG A 338 -4.52 6.72 -5.13
C ARG A 338 -4.76 7.12 -3.68
N THR A 339 -3.68 7.56 -3.04
CA THR A 339 -3.76 8.21 -1.73
C THR A 339 -4.63 9.45 -1.83
N GLY A 340 -5.46 9.71 -0.82
CA GLY A 340 -6.36 10.87 -0.81
C GLY A 340 -7.68 10.70 -1.57
N THR A 341 -7.88 9.61 -2.32
CA THR A 341 -9.20 9.28 -2.89
C THR A 341 -10.18 8.94 -1.77
N GLU A 342 -11.26 9.73 -1.65
CA GLU A 342 -12.30 9.47 -0.66
C GLU A 342 -13.25 8.38 -1.14
N ILE A 343 -13.42 7.35 -0.32
CA ILE A 343 -14.31 6.23 -0.57
C ILE A 343 -15.25 6.07 0.63
N GLN A 344 -16.52 5.75 0.37
CA GLN A 344 -17.52 5.63 1.43
C GLN A 344 -17.11 4.53 2.43
N ARG A 345 -17.16 4.83 3.72
CA ARG A 345 -16.70 3.88 4.77
C ARG A 345 -17.53 2.60 4.82
N ASN A 346 -18.80 2.68 4.44
CA ASN A 346 -19.73 1.54 4.44
C ASN A 346 -19.41 0.46 3.40
N ILE A 347 -18.70 0.77 2.31
CA ILE A 347 -18.32 -0.25 1.32
C ILE A 347 -17.01 -0.97 1.68
N ILE A 348 -16.17 -0.33 2.49
CA ILE A 348 -14.81 -0.80 2.79
C ILE A 348 -14.89 -1.81 3.92
N ARG A 349 -14.43 -3.05 3.66
CA ARG A 349 -14.25 -4.11 4.66
C ARG A 349 -12.89 -4.02 5.34
N LYS A 350 -11.85 -3.84 4.51
CA LYS A 350 -10.45 -3.69 4.89
C LYS A 350 -9.82 -2.55 4.10
N LYS A 351 -8.85 -1.88 4.72
CA LYS A 351 -8.12 -0.77 4.13
C LYS A 351 -6.63 -1.05 4.22
N VAL A 352 -5.97 -1.11 3.07
CA VAL A 352 -4.58 -1.56 2.92
C VAL A 352 -3.77 -0.48 2.23
N LEU A 353 -2.72 -0.01 2.90
CA LEU A 353 -1.75 0.92 2.35
C LEU A 353 -0.59 0.15 1.71
N LEU A 354 -0.34 0.42 0.43
CA LEU A 354 0.83 -0.07 -0.29
C LEU A 354 1.96 0.98 -0.16
N ARG A 355 3.02 0.64 0.58
CA ARG A 355 4.12 1.57 0.92
C ARG A 355 5.31 1.54 -0.04
N GLY A 356 5.38 0.57 -0.96
CA GLY A 356 6.49 0.38 -1.90
C GLY A 356 7.61 -0.51 -1.36
N PHE A 357 8.84 -0.27 -1.83
CA PHE A 357 10.01 -1.08 -1.48
C PHE A 357 10.68 -0.62 -0.18
N SER A 358 10.95 -1.59 0.71
CA SER A 358 11.95 -1.42 1.77
C SER A 358 13.37 -1.50 1.22
N SER A 359 14.37 -1.19 2.06
CA SER A 359 15.79 -1.42 1.71
C SER A 359 16.06 -2.89 1.34
N ASN A 360 15.39 -3.85 2.00
CA ASN A 360 15.53 -5.27 1.69
C ASN A 360 14.86 -5.62 0.35
N ASN A 361 13.64 -5.12 0.11
CA ASN A 361 12.95 -5.37 -1.15
C ASN A 361 13.69 -4.76 -2.33
N LEU A 362 14.33 -3.60 -2.15
CA LEU A 362 15.18 -2.98 -3.15
C LEU A 362 16.39 -3.87 -3.48
N LYS A 363 17.07 -4.44 -2.48
CA LYS A 363 18.18 -5.38 -2.69
C LYS A 363 17.73 -6.65 -3.42
N GLU A 364 16.60 -7.23 -3.01
CA GLU A 364 15.98 -8.38 -3.67
C GLU A 364 15.64 -8.05 -5.14
N TYR A 365 15.03 -6.89 -5.37
CA TYR A 365 14.68 -6.42 -6.70
C TYR A 365 15.91 -6.18 -7.59
N THR A 366 16.99 -5.57 -7.06
CA THR A 366 18.27 -5.45 -7.77
C THR A 366 18.85 -6.80 -8.14
N ALA A 367 18.75 -7.80 -7.25
CA ALA A 367 19.22 -9.14 -7.51
C ALA A 367 18.40 -9.88 -8.57
N MET A 368 17.09 -9.62 -8.63
CA MET A 368 16.20 -10.16 -9.66
C MET A 368 16.47 -9.52 -11.03
N PHE A 369 16.67 -8.19 -11.07
CA PHE A 369 16.82 -7.43 -12.30
C PHE A 369 18.20 -7.61 -12.95
N PHE A 370 19.29 -7.40 -12.20
CA PHE A 370 20.65 -7.56 -12.73
C PHE A 370 21.17 -8.95 -12.39
N LYS A 371 21.34 -9.81 -13.41
CA LYS A 371 21.86 -11.17 -13.19
C LYS A 371 23.36 -11.19 -12.89
N ASP A 372 24.11 -10.22 -13.41
CA ASP A 372 25.55 -10.07 -13.20
C ASP A 372 25.88 -9.48 -11.82
N GLU A 373 26.80 -10.12 -11.09
CA GLU A 373 27.16 -9.71 -9.73
C GLU A 373 27.95 -8.40 -9.66
N GLY A 374 28.80 -8.14 -10.66
CA GLY A 374 29.56 -6.90 -10.76
C GLY A 374 28.63 -5.69 -10.96
N GLN A 375 27.66 -5.82 -11.88
CA GLN A 375 26.64 -4.80 -12.12
C GLN A 375 25.74 -4.57 -10.91
N ARG A 376 25.30 -5.63 -10.23
CA ARG A 376 24.53 -5.51 -8.98
C ARG A 376 25.28 -4.67 -7.94
N THR A 377 26.55 -4.99 -7.74
CA THR A 377 27.39 -4.30 -6.75
C THR A 377 27.60 -2.84 -7.14
N LEU A 378 27.85 -2.56 -8.41
CA LEU A 378 27.99 -1.20 -8.93
C LEU A 378 26.72 -0.36 -8.69
N VAL A 379 25.55 -0.88 -9.09
CA VAL A 379 24.27 -0.18 -8.94
C VAL A 379 23.95 0.06 -7.47
N LEU A 380 24.12 -0.94 -6.60
CA LEU A 380 23.90 -0.76 -5.16
C LEU A 380 24.84 0.30 -4.58
N ASN A 381 26.13 0.28 -4.93
CA ASN A 381 27.09 1.29 -4.48
C ASN A 381 26.69 2.70 -4.95
N GLN A 382 26.20 2.84 -6.17
CA GLN A 382 25.75 4.13 -6.70
C GLN A 382 24.46 4.63 -6.06
N LEU A 383 23.51 3.74 -5.74
CA LEU A 383 22.32 4.10 -4.96
C LEU A 383 22.72 4.52 -3.54
N GLU A 384 23.66 3.82 -2.90
CA GLU A 384 24.15 4.18 -1.57
C GLU A 384 24.90 5.53 -1.56
N ALA A 385 25.67 5.79 -2.61
CA ALA A 385 26.36 7.07 -2.84
C ALA A 385 25.38 8.22 -3.13
N ASN A 386 24.27 7.93 -3.82
CA ASN A 386 23.25 8.92 -4.22
C ASN A 386 21.92 8.69 -3.48
N PRO A 387 21.77 9.17 -2.23
CA PRO A 387 20.58 8.89 -1.44
C PRO A 387 19.29 9.50 -2.03
N ASN A 388 19.36 10.49 -2.94
CA ASN A 388 18.18 11.01 -3.65
C ASN A 388 17.64 9.96 -4.62
N LEU A 389 18.53 9.37 -5.42
CA LEU A 389 18.22 8.33 -6.37
C LEU A 389 17.71 7.07 -5.66
N CYS A 390 18.39 6.66 -4.59
CA CYS A 390 17.96 5.53 -3.75
C CYS A 390 16.56 5.75 -3.17
N SER A 391 16.27 6.98 -2.72
CA SER A 391 14.94 7.25 -2.20
C SER A 391 13.86 7.24 -3.28
N LEU A 392 14.15 7.65 -4.51
CA LEU A 392 13.23 7.46 -5.63
C LEU A 392 12.97 5.97 -5.90
N CYS A 393 13.99 5.12 -5.75
CA CYS A 393 13.85 3.66 -5.89
C CYS A 393 12.97 2.99 -4.81
N SER A 394 12.53 3.71 -3.78
CA SER A 394 11.47 3.19 -2.88
C SER A 394 10.12 3.03 -3.60
N VAL A 395 9.90 3.78 -4.69
CA VAL A 395 8.75 3.62 -5.57
C VAL A 395 9.14 2.65 -6.70
N PRO A 396 8.50 1.46 -6.80
CA PRO A 396 8.86 0.42 -7.76
C PRO A 396 8.96 0.91 -9.21
N LEU A 397 8.02 1.77 -9.65
CA LEU A 397 8.08 2.34 -11.00
C LEU A 397 9.37 3.14 -11.25
N PHE A 398 9.76 4.01 -10.33
CA PHE A 398 10.98 4.80 -10.51
C PHE A 398 12.23 3.93 -10.41
N CYS A 399 12.24 2.94 -9.51
CA CYS A 399 13.30 1.95 -9.44
C CYS A 399 13.49 1.24 -10.78
N TRP A 400 12.40 0.77 -11.40
CA TRP A 400 12.43 0.11 -12.70
C TRP A 400 12.98 1.04 -13.79
N ILE A 401 12.52 2.30 -13.85
CA ILE A 401 13.00 3.28 -14.85
C ILE A 401 14.51 3.49 -14.69
N ILE A 402 14.98 3.70 -13.46
CA ILE A 402 16.39 3.91 -13.14
C ILE A 402 17.22 2.69 -13.56
N PHE A 403 16.77 1.47 -13.24
CA PHE A 403 17.49 0.23 -13.57
C PHE A 403 17.55 -0.01 -15.08
N LYS A 404 16.46 0.26 -15.81
CA LYS A 404 16.48 0.20 -17.28
C LYS A 404 17.39 1.25 -17.90
N CYS A 405 17.48 2.45 -17.31
CA CYS A 405 18.46 3.44 -17.75
C CYS A 405 19.89 2.94 -17.51
N TYR A 406 20.19 2.38 -16.34
CA TYR A 406 21.50 1.77 -16.04
C TYR A 406 21.89 0.69 -17.05
N GLU A 407 20.99 -0.24 -17.35
CA GLU A 407 21.20 -1.30 -18.35
C GLU A 407 21.54 -0.69 -19.73
N HIS A 408 20.81 0.35 -20.15
CA HIS A 408 21.06 1.00 -21.44
C HIS A 408 22.41 1.74 -21.50
N PHE A 409 22.77 2.54 -20.49
CA PHE A 409 24.06 3.24 -20.50
C PHE A 409 25.23 2.28 -20.37
N HIS A 410 25.10 1.22 -19.56
CA HIS A 410 26.12 0.18 -19.50
C HIS A 410 26.33 -0.50 -20.85
N SER A 411 25.30 -0.62 -21.69
CA SER A 411 25.45 -1.17 -23.05
C SER A 411 26.12 -0.21 -24.05
N LEU A 412 26.15 1.11 -23.76
CA LEU A 412 26.59 2.15 -24.69
C LEU A 412 27.92 2.85 -24.32
N SER A 413 28.36 2.78 -23.07
CA SER A 413 29.54 3.52 -22.59
C SER A 413 30.43 2.71 -21.65
N ASP A 414 31.75 2.80 -21.86
CA ASP A 414 32.79 2.30 -20.94
C ASP A 414 32.94 3.13 -19.65
N SER A 415 32.24 4.26 -19.54
CA SER A 415 32.24 5.12 -18.35
C SER A 415 31.08 4.77 -17.42
N HIS A 416 31.41 4.20 -16.27
CA HIS A 416 30.49 3.57 -15.32
C HIS A 416 29.75 4.54 -14.38
N GLU A 417 29.78 5.85 -14.57
CA GLU A 417 29.33 6.82 -13.56
C GLU A 417 28.11 7.63 -14.00
N LEU A 418 27.05 7.62 -13.17
CA LEU A 418 26.04 8.66 -13.21
C LEU A 418 26.67 9.99 -12.79
N PRO A 419 26.23 11.13 -13.35
CA PRO A 419 26.77 12.43 -12.96
C PRO A 419 26.54 12.71 -11.46
N ASP A 420 27.57 13.20 -10.77
CA ASP A 420 27.64 13.59 -9.34
C ASP A 420 26.58 14.62 -8.87
N CYS A 421 25.63 15.01 -9.71
CA CYS A 421 24.63 16.02 -9.40
C CYS A 421 23.40 15.41 -8.70
N SER A 422 22.70 16.23 -7.92
CA SER A 422 21.42 15.89 -7.32
C SER A 422 20.43 15.44 -8.41
N VAL A 423 20.22 14.13 -8.55
CA VAL A 423 19.26 13.57 -9.51
C VAL A 423 17.84 13.87 -9.00
N THR A 424 17.11 14.67 -9.78
CA THR A 424 15.70 15.02 -9.58
C THR A 424 14.80 14.02 -10.29
N LEU A 425 13.49 14.03 -10.00
CA LEU A 425 12.56 13.15 -10.72
C LEU A 425 12.49 13.53 -12.20
N THR A 426 12.60 14.82 -12.51
CA THR A 426 12.68 15.33 -13.88
C THR A 426 13.89 14.77 -14.62
N ASP A 427 15.02 14.58 -13.95
CA ASP A 427 16.22 13.99 -14.55
C ASP A 427 16.00 12.54 -14.97
N VAL A 428 15.36 11.75 -14.12
CA VAL A 428 15.02 10.35 -14.41
C VAL A 428 14.12 10.24 -15.64
N PHE A 429 13.12 11.11 -15.76
CA PHE A 429 12.24 11.11 -16.94
C PHE A 429 12.94 11.62 -18.20
N LEU A 430 13.76 12.67 -18.11
CA LEU A 430 14.57 13.12 -19.26
C LEU A 430 15.48 12.00 -19.77
N LEU A 431 16.10 11.25 -18.85
CA LEU A 431 16.93 10.10 -19.17
C LEU A 431 16.12 8.99 -19.85
N MET A 432 14.94 8.67 -19.30
CA MET A 432 14.03 7.69 -19.91
C MET A 432 13.65 8.09 -21.34
N ILE A 433 13.29 9.35 -21.58
CA ILE A 433 12.97 9.84 -22.93
C ILE A 433 14.16 9.68 -23.87
N GLU A 434 15.37 10.04 -23.43
CA GLU A 434 16.60 9.85 -24.21
C GLU A 434 16.80 8.40 -24.66
N VAL A 435 16.63 7.45 -23.73
CA VAL A 435 16.72 6.01 -24.04
C VAL A 435 15.72 5.60 -25.13
N HIS A 436 14.46 6.02 -25.03
CA HIS A 436 13.42 5.66 -25.99
C HIS A 436 13.68 6.28 -27.37
N LEU A 437 14.10 7.55 -27.42
CA LEU A 437 14.43 8.21 -28.68
C LEU A 437 15.62 7.55 -29.40
N ASN A 438 16.64 7.11 -28.65
CA ASN A 438 17.83 6.47 -29.20
C ASN A 438 17.58 5.07 -29.77
N ARG A 439 16.61 4.32 -29.24
CA ARG A 439 16.28 2.95 -29.70
C ARG A 439 15.75 2.88 -31.14
N SER A 440 15.18 3.96 -31.67
CA SER A 440 14.65 4.03 -33.04
C SER A 440 15.73 4.15 -34.14
N LEU A 441 16.95 4.51 -33.76
CA LEU A 441 18.04 4.73 -34.71
C LEU A 441 18.72 3.39 -34.97
N LYS A 442 18.31 2.69 -36.05
CA LYS A 442 19.01 1.49 -36.54
C LYS A 442 20.52 1.78 -36.61
N THR A 443 21.31 0.86 -36.08
CA THR A 443 22.77 0.76 -36.13
C THR A 443 23.28 0.89 -37.58
N SER A 444 23.46 2.13 -38.06
CA SER A 444 24.31 2.38 -39.22
C SER A 444 25.75 2.18 -38.77
N LEU A 445 26.42 1.18 -39.35
CA LEU A 445 27.77 0.68 -39.08
C LEU A 445 28.92 1.70 -39.23
N LEU A 446 28.64 3.00 -39.25
CA LEU A 446 29.63 4.06 -39.30
C LEU A 446 29.45 4.92 -38.05
N LYS A 447 30.39 4.71 -37.11
CA LYS A 447 30.77 5.54 -35.95
C LYS A 447 29.85 6.72 -35.69
N ASN A 448 29.37 6.90 -34.46
CA ASN A 448 29.41 8.23 -33.86
C ASN A 448 29.51 8.12 -32.34
N ASN A 449 30.56 8.74 -31.82
CA ASN A 449 30.77 9.10 -30.42
C ASN A 449 29.45 9.55 -29.77
N THR A 450 29.27 9.16 -28.51
CA THR A 450 28.38 9.74 -27.49
C THR A 450 27.58 10.96 -27.98
N ARG A 451 26.44 10.73 -28.64
CA ARG A 451 25.53 11.83 -29.01
C ARG A 451 25.05 12.46 -27.72
N SER A 452 25.24 13.77 -27.59
CA SER A 452 24.78 14.46 -26.39
C SER A 452 23.24 14.44 -26.33
N GLN A 453 22.66 14.33 -25.13
CA GLN A 453 21.20 14.37 -24.90
C GLN A 453 20.51 15.52 -25.67
N ALA A 454 21.19 16.67 -25.81
CA ALA A 454 20.66 17.81 -26.55
C ALA A 454 20.51 17.58 -28.06
N GLU A 455 21.37 16.79 -28.68
CA GLU A 455 21.29 16.47 -30.11
C GLU A 455 20.16 15.49 -30.41
N VAL A 456 19.95 14.51 -29.52
CA VAL A 456 18.85 13.53 -29.63
C VAL A 456 17.49 14.22 -29.53
N PHE A 457 17.33 15.10 -28.55
CA PHE A 457 16.10 15.87 -28.40
C PHE A 457 15.88 16.82 -29.58
N LYS A 458 16.96 17.43 -30.11
CA LYS A 458 16.89 18.32 -31.28
C LYS A 458 16.43 17.58 -32.53
N SER A 459 16.94 16.37 -32.78
CA SER A 459 16.59 15.60 -33.99
C SER A 459 15.14 15.10 -33.97
N ARG A 460 14.56 14.86 -32.79
CA ARG A 460 13.18 14.39 -32.59
C ARG A 460 12.23 15.48 -32.06
N LYS A 461 12.52 16.76 -32.32
CA LYS A 461 11.71 17.89 -31.82
C LYS A 461 10.23 17.81 -32.23
N GLU A 462 9.96 17.50 -33.50
CA GLU A 462 8.59 17.36 -34.05
C GLU A 462 7.81 16.27 -33.31
N THR A 463 8.40 15.08 -33.15
CA THR A 463 7.83 13.96 -32.37
C THR A 463 7.50 14.36 -30.94
N LEU A 464 8.43 15.03 -30.26
CA LEU A 464 8.24 15.49 -28.87
C LEU A 464 7.11 16.53 -28.76
N LEU A 465 6.96 17.42 -29.75
CA LEU A 465 5.88 18.39 -29.81
C LEU A 465 4.52 17.71 -30.07
N ALA A 466 4.46 16.74 -30.98
CA ALA A 466 3.25 16.00 -31.29
C ALA A 466 2.75 15.21 -30.07
N LEU A 467 3.62 14.39 -29.46
CA LEU A 467 3.30 13.65 -28.22
C LEU A 467 2.94 14.60 -27.07
N GLY A 468 3.67 15.72 -26.95
CA GLY A 468 3.42 16.75 -25.95
C GLY A 468 2.06 17.43 -26.11
N LYS A 469 1.67 17.75 -27.35
CA LYS A 469 0.39 18.38 -27.66
C LYS A 469 -0.79 17.44 -27.39
N MET A 470 -0.64 16.15 -27.72
CA MET A 470 -1.62 15.12 -27.38
C MET A 470 -1.78 14.98 -25.87
N ALA A 471 -0.65 14.87 -25.16
CA ALA A 471 -0.65 14.80 -23.71
C ALA A 471 -1.33 16.03 -23.07
N TYR A 472 -0.99 17.24 -23.56
CA TYR A 472 -1.58 18.50 -23.09
C TYR A 472 -3.09 18.54 -23.27
N LYS A 473 -3.61 18.22 -24.48
CA LYS A 473 -5.05 18.15 -24.73
C LYS A 473 -5.74 17.09 -23.86
N GLY A 474 -5.11 15.94 -23.68
CA GLY A 474 -5.60 14.89 -22.80
C GLY A 474 -5.70 15.36 -21.36
N MET A 475 -4.65 16.02 -20.84
CA MET A 475 -4.67 16.56 -19.46
C MET A 475 -5.70 17.68 -19.29
N GLU A 476 -5.82 18.60 -20.25
CA GLU A 476 -6.79 19.70 -20.22
C GLU A 476 -8.24 19.20 -20.17
N ASN A 477 -8.56 18.12 -20.88
CA ASN A 477 -9.91 17.54 -20.91
C ASN A 477 -10.08 16.34 -19.96
N SER A 478 -9.07 16.01 -19.14
CA SER A 478 -9.04 14.81 -18.29
C SER A 478 -9.27 13.48 -19.04
N PHE A 479 -8.76 13.39 -20.28
CA PHE A 479 -8.75 12.20 -21.11
C PHE A 479 -7.40 11.48 -21.06
N PHE A 480 -7.46 10.16 -20.89
CA PHE A 480 -6.28 9.27 -20.79
C PHE A 480 -6.27 8.15 -21.83
N ILE A 481 -7.35 8.03 -22.59
CA ILE A 481 -7.51 7.11 -23.72
C ILE A 481 -7.77 7.99 -24.94
N PHE A 482 -7.07 7.72 -26.03
CA PHE A 482 -7.10 8.47 -27.27
C PHE A 482 -7.56 7.58 -28.42
N GLU A 483 -8.49 8.06 -29.23
CA GLU A 483 -8.97 7.37 -30.42
C GLU A 483 -8.01 7.57 -31.61
N GLN A 484 -8.08 6.68 -32.60
CA GLN A 484 -7.25 6.77 -33.81
C GLN A 484 -7.42 8.12 -34.54
N GLU A 485 -8.61 8.71 -34.49
CA GLU A 485 -8.90 10.02 -35.08
C GLU A 485 -8.12 11.15 -34.39
N GLU A 486 -8.02 11.09 -33.06
CA GLU A 486 -7.26 12.07 -32.27
C GLU A 486 -5.76 11.95 -32.54
N ILE A 487 -5.23 10.73 -32.72
CA ILE A 487 -3.83 10.50 -33.12
C ILE A 487 -3.54 11.10 -34.48
N SER A 488 -4.43 10.84 -35.43
CA SER A 488 -4.34 11.38 -36.79
C SER A 488 -4.39 12.91 -36.79
N SER A 489 -5.13 13.52 -35.86
CA SER A 489 -5.24 14.98 -35.72
C SER A 489 -3.95 15.69 -35.23
N VAL A 490 -3.03 14.94 -34.60
CA VAL A 490 -1.80 15.49 -33.99
C VAL A 490 -0.55 15.17 -34.84
N ASN A 491 -0.71 14.56 -36.02
CA ASN A 491 0.39 14.16 -36.94
C ASN A 491 1.44 13.24 -36.31
N ILE A 492 1.03 12.29 -35.44
CA ILE A 492 1.94 11.26 -34.92
C ILE A 492 2.14 10.19 -36.00
N SER A 493 3.38 9.94 -36.40
CA SER A 493 3.71 8.91 -37.41
C SER A 493 3.70 7.50 -36.81
N GLU A 494 3.60 6.46 -37.65
CA GLU A 494 3.76 5.08 -37.17
C GLU A 494 5.12 4.82 -36.54
N GLU A 495 6.18 5.49 -37.01
CA GLU A 495 7.51 5.42 -36.39
C GLU A 495 7.50 5.98 -34.97
N ASP A 496 6.72 7.03 -34.71
CA ASP A 496 6.58 7.61 -33.37
C ASP A 496 5.80 6.69 -32.42
N LEU A 497 4.80 5.96 -32.94
CA LEU A 497 4.08 4.94 -32.16
C LEU A 497 4.99 3.79 -31.75
N GLN A 498 5.97 3.42 -32.60
CA GLN A 498 6.98 2.39 -32.32
C GLN A 498 8.00 2.79 -31.24
N LEU A 499 8.04 4.07 -30.81
CA LEU A 499 8.91 4.52 -29.73
C LEU A 499 8.50 3.98 -28.36
N GLY A 500 7.26 3.49 -28.20
CA GLY A 500 6.79 2.85 -26.98
C GLY A 500 6.24 3.77 -25.89
N PHE A 501 6.06 5.06 -26.17
CA PHE A 501 5.43 5.99 -25.21
C PHE A 501 3.91 5.81 -25.08
N LEU A 502 3.27 5.39 -26.18
CA LEU A 502 1.85 5.04 -26.27
C LEU A 502 1.71 3.52 -26.41
N ARG A 503 0.67 2.95 -25.81
CA ARG A 503 0.29 1.54 -25.99
C ARG A 503 -1.12 1.45 -26.55
N THR A 504 -1.37 0.41 -27.35
CA THR A 504 -2.69 0.09 -27.87
C THR A 504 -3.54 -0.60 -26.81
N VAL A 505 -4.83 -0.28 -26.79
CA VAL A 505 -5.84 -0.83 -25.90
C VAL A 505 -7.03 -1.28 -26.73
N ARG A 506 -7.64 -2.41 -26.34
CA ARG A 506 -8.88 -2.89 -26.97
C ARG A 506 -10.00 -1.88 -26.73
N CYS A 507 -10.71 -1.54 -27.81
CA CYS A 507 -11.83 -0.61 -27.76
C CYS A 507 -12.91 -1.12 -26.79
N TYR A 508 -13.43 -0.21 -25.95
CA TYR A 508 -14.49 -0.54 -24.99
C TYR A 508 -15.89 -0.24 -25.55
N SER A 509 -16.00 0.53 -26.64
CA SER A 509 -17.23 0.60 -27.43
C SER A 509 -17.23 -0.59 -28.39
N GLY A 510 -18.30 -1.40 -28.44
CA GLY A 510 -18.38 -2.67 -29.18
C GLY A 510 -18.29 -2.60 -30.72
N CYS A 511 -17.48 -1.70 -31.28
CA CYS A 511 -17.12 -1.62 -32.69
C CYS A 511 -15.71 -2.22 -32.86
N ASP A 512 -15.64 -3.40 -33.47
CA ASP A 512 -14.46 -4.29 -33.48
C ASP A 512 -13.22 -3.77 -34.26
N ASP A 513 -13.24 -2.55 -34.84
CA ASP A 513 -12.22 -2.10 -35.80
C ASP A 513 -11.43 -0.82 -35.43
N GLN A 514 -11.69 -0.17 -34.29
CA GLN A 514 -10.93 1.04 -33.90
C GLN A 514 -9.91 0.75 -32.79
N SER A 515 -8.63 1.01 -33.09
CA SER A 515 -7.56 0.96 -32.10
C SER A 515 -7.61 2.21 -31.20
N THR A 516 -7.67 2.00 -29.88
CA THR A 516 -7.53 3.08 -28.90
C THR A 516 -6.13 3.04 -28.29
N TYR A 517 -5.63 4.17 -27.82
CA TYR A 517 -4.26 4.32 -27.35
C TYR A 517 -4.22 5.01 -26.00
N GLU A 518 -3.26 4.66 -25.16
CA GLU A 518 -3.02 5.35 -23.89
C GLU A 518 -1.52 5.51 -23.65
N PHE A 519 -1.14 6.56 -22.92
CA PHE A 519 0.24 6.65 -22.41
C PHE A 519 0.50 5.51 -21.47
N LEU A 520 1.74 4.99 -21.49
CA LEU A 520 2.08 3.83 -20.67
C LEU A 520 1.82 4.04 -19.17
N HIS A 521 1.98 5.28 -18.70
CA HIS A 521 1.60 5.68 -17.36
C HIS A 521 1.19 7.16 -17.32
N LEU A 522 0.28 7.53 -16.40
CA LEU A 522 -0.22 8.91 -16.31
C LEU A 522 0.89 9.93 -16.01
N THR A 523 1.92 9.55 -15.26
CA THR A 523 3.07 10.44 -15.00
C THR A 523 3.86 10.74 -16.27
N LEU A 524 3.86 9.84 -17.27
CA LEU A 524 4.48 10.08 -18.56
C LEU A 524 3.68 11.10 -19.38
N GLN A 525 2.35 10.99 -19.38
CA GLN A 525 1.46 12.01 -19.96
C GLN A 525 1.66 13.37 -19.26
N SER A 526 1.79 13.39 -17.94
CA SER A 526 2.08 14.60 -17.16
C SER A 526 3.44 15.21 -17.55
N PHE A 527 4.45 14.38 -17.75
CA PHE A 527 5.78 14.81 -18.22
C PHE A 527 5.72 15.42 -19.62
N PHE A 528 5.09 14.75 -20.59
CA PHE A 528 4.95 15.26 -21.96
C PHE A 528 4.15 16.56 -22.02
N THR A 529 3.15 16.71 -21.16
CA THR A 529 2.39 17.97 -21.00
C THR A 529 3.30 19.10 -20.52
N ALA A 530 4.10 18.87 -19.48
CA ALA A 530 5.06 19.85 -18.99
C ALA A 530 6.13 20.18 -20.05
N LEU A 531 6.59 19.17 -20.79
CA LEU A 531 7.55 19.34 -21.87
C LEU A 531 6.99 20.20 -23.00
N PHE A 532 5.74 19.98 -23.40
CA PHE A 532 5.03 20.82 -24.37
C PHE A 532 4.96 22.28 -23.94
N LEU A 533 4.55 22.53 -22.68
CA LEU A 533 4.49 23.87 -22.11
C LEU A 533 5.85 24.59 -22.11
N VAL A 534 6.97 23.85 -22.08
CA VAL A 534 8.32 24.40 -22.16
C VAL A 534 8.76 24.63 -23.61
N ILE A 535 8.56 23.64 -24.50
CA ILE A 535 9.08 23.63 -25.87
C ILE A 535 8.26 24.52 -26.84
N GLU A 536 6.94 24.62 -26.66
CA GLU A 536 6.09 25.42 -27.56
C GLU A 536 6.31 26.94 -27.34
N ASP A 537 6.70 27.65 -28.40
CA ASP A 537 7.10 29.07 -28.34
C ASP A 537 5.91 29.99 -28.02
N LYS A 538 4.71 29.61 -28.49
CA LYS A 538 3.49 30.43 -28.40
C LYS A 538 2.82 30.42 -27.01
N VAL A 539 3.26 29.54 -26.10
CA VAL A 539 2.64 29.40 -24.78
C VAL A 539 2.73 30.70 -23.97
N GLY A 540 1.56 31.23 -23.62
CA GLY A 540 1.39 32.42 -22.80
C GLY A 540 1.63 32.17 -21.31
N ALA A 541 1.67 33.23 -20.49
CA ALA A 541 1.84 33.09 -19.04
C ALA A 541 0.65 32.37 -18.36
N LYS A 542 -0.56 32.56 -18.88
CA LYS A 542 -1.79 31.92 -18.36
C LYS A 542 -1.78 30.42 -18.62
N GLU A 543 -1.51 30.01 -19.85
CA GLU A 543 -1.40 28.59 -20.27
C GLU A 543 -0.26 27.88 -19.52
N LEU A 544 0.91 28.54 -19.38
CA LEU A 544 2.05 27.99 -18.64
C LEU A 544 1.69 27.63 -17.18
N LEU A 545 0.80 28.39 -16.56
CA LEU A 545 0.40 28.24 -15.16
C LEU A 545 -1.00 27.62 -15.01
N GLN A 546 -1.62 27.15 -16.10
CA GLN A 546 -2.99 26.66 -16.10
C GLN A 546 -3.21 25.56 -15.06
N PHE A 547 -2.36 24.54 -15.08
CA PHE A 547 -2.44 23.41 -14.15
C PHE A 547 -2.09 23.77 -12.70
N PHE A 548 -1.46 24.91 -12.44
CA PHE A 548 -1.33 25.44 -11.07
C PHE A 548 -2.61 26.15 -10.59
N ASN A 549 -3.35 26.78 -11.51
CA ASN A 549 -4.59 27.49 -11.21
C ASN A 549 -5.80 26.55 -11.14
N GLU A 550 -5.81 25.47 -11.92
CA GLU A 550 -6.83 24.42 -11.82
C GLU A 550 -6.78 23.72 -10.46
N CYS A 551 -5.59 23.63 -9.86
CA CYS A 551 -5.43 23.17 -8.48
C CYS A 551 -5.91 24.19 -7.42
N SER A 552 -6.10 25.49 -7.74
CA SER A 552 -6.48 26.55 -6.78
C SER A 552 -7.95 26.95 -6.79
N SER A 553 -8.66 26.73 -7.90
CA SER A 553 -10.03 27.25 -8.08
C SER A 553 -11.04 26.53 -7.19
N THR A 554 -11.82 27.31 -6.43
CA THR A 554 -12.91 26.83 -5.56
C THR A 554 -14.28 26.80 -6.28
N GLU A 555 -14.40 27.35 -7.48
CA GLU A 555 -15.71 27.55 -8.15
C GLU A 555 -15.79 27.04 -9.60
N THR A 556 -14.73 26.44 -10.13
CA THR A 556 -14.74 25.81 -11.48
C THR A 556 -14.13 24.41 -11.47
N ALA A 557 -14.20 23.70 -10.34
CA ALA A 557 -13.95 22.27 -10.33
C ALA A 557 -15.05 21.60 -11.18
N GLN A 558 -14.76 21.37 -12.46
CA GLN A 558 -15.38 20.24 -13.15
C GLN A 558 -15.08 19.00 -12.30
N PRO A 559 -16.08 18.14 -12.05
CA PRO A 559 -16.12 17.33 -10.85
C PRO A 559 -15.23 16.10 -11.01
N THR A 560 -14.21 15.95 -10.16
CA THR A 560 -13.50 14.68 -10.00
C THR A 560 -14.38 13.68 -9.22
N CYS A 561 -14.53 12.47 -9.78
CA CYS A 561 -15.21 11.29 -9.24
C CYS A 561 -16.57 11.56 -8.57
N LEU A 562 -17.65 11.46 -9.37
CA LEU A 562 -19.01 11.12 -8.96
C LEU A 562 -19.63 12.03 -7.87
N ARG A 563 -20.68 12.80 -8.21
CA ARG A 563 -21.50 13.53 -7.21
C ARG A 563 -22.05 12.55 -6.16
N ILE A 564 -21.47 12.53 -4.96
CA ILE A 564 -22.04 11.90 -3.77
C ILE A 564 -22.52 13.05 -2.85
N PRO A 565 -23.83 13.38 -2.79
CA PRO A 565 -24.32 14.70 -2.36
C PRO A 565 -24.21 15.10 -0.88
N TRP A 566 -23.47 14.39 -0.02
CA TRP A 566 -23.58 14.55 1.43
C TRP A 566 -22.34 15.16 2.09
N LEU A 567 -21.26 15.44 1.33
CA LEU A 567 -20.11 16.23 1.81
C LEU A 567 -20.39 17.74 1.70
N LYS A 568 -21.29 18.24 2.54
CA LYS A 568 -21.21 19.65 2.97
C LYS A 568 -20.42 19.70 4.27
N LYS A 569 -19.13 20.06 4.17
CA LYS A 569 -18.50 20.92 5.19
C LYS A 569 -17.28 21.66 4.65
N GLN A 570 -17.28 22.93 4.99
CA GLN A 570 -16.39 24.02 4.58
C GLN A 570 -14.92 23.77 4.93
N LEU A 571 -14.04 24.32 4.09
CA LEU A 571 -12.93 25.20 4.50
C LEU A 571 -12.62 26.11 3.30
N ALA A 572 -12.89 27.41 3.49
CA ALA A 572 -12.62 28.45 2.51
C ALA A 572 -11.12 28.78 2.52
N GLY A 573 -10.45 28.51 1.40
CA GLY A 573 -9.06 28.87 1.15
C GLY A 573 -8.65 28.42 -0.26
N GLU A 574 -8.12 29.34 -1.06
CA GLU A 574 -7.47 29.05 -2.34
C GLU A 574 -6.12 28.36 -2.06
N ASP A 575 -6.09 27.03 -2.02
CA ASP A 575 -4.84 26.25 -1.98
C ASP A 575 -4.50 25.76 -3.39
N PRO A 576 -3.44 26.26 -4.07
CA PRO A 576 -3.04 25.89 -5.43
C PRO A 576 -2.51 24.46 -5.61
N PHE A 577 -2.73 23.58 -4.64
CA PHE A 577 -2.32 22.17 -4.65
C PHE A 577 -3.47 21.24 -4.19
N ARG A 578 -4.73 21.65 -4.36
CA ARG A 578 -5.89 20.87 -3.91
C ARG A 578 -6.27 19.79 -4.94
N ASN A 579 -6.46 18.55 -4.47
CA ASN A 579 -7.15 17.38 -5.05
C ASN A 579 -7.09 17.04 -6.56
N ASN A 580 -6.13 17.55 -7.34
CA ASN A 580 -5.83 17.03 -8.68
C ASN A 580 -4.39 16.49 -8.74
N GLU A 581 -4.16 15.32 -8.13
CA GLU A 581 -2.82 14.71 -8.02
C GLU A 581 -2.11 14.52 -9.36
N HIS A 582 -2.86 14.34 -10.45
CA HIS A 582 -2.27 14.18 -11.77
C HIS A 582 -1.67 15.49 -12.32
N PHE A 583 -2.21 16.66 -11.96
CA PHE A 583 -1.61 17.96 -12.29
C PHE A 583 -0.37 18.27 -11.45
N HIS A 584 -0.25 17.71 -10.25
CA HIS A 584 0.94 17.91 -9.41
C HIS A 584 2.21 17.43 -10.10
N PHE A 585 2.17 16.29 -10.81
CA PHE A 585 3.32 15.82 -11.58
C PHE A 585 3.63 16.75 -12.76
N THR A 586 2.63 17.26 -13.48
CA THR A 586 2.84 18.25 -14.55
C THR A 586 3.53 19.50 -14.01
N ASN A 587 3.03 20.04 -12.90
CA ASN A 587 3.59 21.22 -12.24
C ASN A 587 5.02 20.98 -11.71
N LEU A 588 5.28 19.79 -11.16
CA LEU A 588 6.58 19.35 -10.69
C LEU A 588 7.59 19.30 -11.84
N PHE A 589 7.25 18.60 -12.93
CA PHE A 589 8.11 18.51 -14.12
C PHE A 589 8.31 19.88 -14.76
N LEU A 590 7.30 20.74 -14.81
CA LEU A 590 7.44 22.10 -15.31
C LEU A 590 8.50 22.88 -14.51
N CYS A 591 8.53 22.73 -13.18
CA CYS A 591 9.56 23.32 -12.33
C CYS A 591 10.97 22.81 -12.64
N GLY A 592 11.12 21.50 -12.81
CA GLY A 592 12.40 20.86 -13.12
C GLY A 592 12.93 21.19 -14.52
N LEU A 593 12.06 21.16 -15.54
CA LEU A 593 12.41 21.48 -16.92
C LEU A 593 12.80 22.95 -17.10
N LEU A 594 12.18 23.87 -16.35
CA LEU A 594 12.55 25.28 -16.32
C LEU A 594 13.70 25.61 -15.35
N SER A 595 14.31 24.63 -14.69
CA SER A 595 15.47 24.84 -13.82
C SER A 595 16.68 25.40 -14.62
N ARG A 596 17.65 25.97 -13.90
CA ARG A 596 18.85 26.56 -14.55
C ARG A 596 19.77 25.48 -15.15
N SER A 597 19.85 24.31 -14.52
CA SER A 597 20.69 23.21 -14.98
C SER A 597 20.27 22.71 -16.36
N LYS A 598 18.96 22.73 -16.67
CA LYS A 598 18.40 22.25 -17.95
C LYS A 598 18.40 23.27 -19.07
N GLN A 599 18.83 24.51 -18.81
CA GLN A 599 18.91 25.53 -19.86
C GLN A 599 19.82 25.13 -21.03
N LYS A 600 20.90 24.39 -20.76
CA LYS A 600 21.82 23.90 -21.80
C LYS A 600 21.16 22.89 -22.73
N LEU A 601 20.26 22.05 -22.19
CA LEU A 601 19.52 21.06 -22.98
C LEU A 601 18.55 21.75 -23.94
N PHE A 602 17.76 22.70 -23.41
CA PHE A 602 16.68 23.33 -24.19
C PHE A 602 17.12 24.48 -25.10
N ARG A 603 18.35 25.02 -24.98
CA ARG A 603 18.82 26.13 -25.83
C ARG A 603 18.83 25.81 -27.33
N HIS A 604 18.83 24.53 -27.68
CA HIS A 604 18.81 24.04 -29.07
C HIS A 604 17.40 23.73 -29.58
N LEU A 605 16.41 23.69 -28.69
CA LEU A 605 15.00 23.44 -29.01
C LEU A 605 14.17 24.72 -29.05
N VAL A 606 14.48 25.66 -28.15
CA VAL A 606 13.71 26.89 -27.89
C VAL A 606 14.67 28.06 -27.74
N LEU A 607 14.25 29.26 -28.16
CA LEU A 607 15.03 30.47 -27.96
C LEU A 607 15.31 30.72 -26.45
N PRO A 608 16.57 30.97 -26.04
CA PRO A 608 16.91 31.18 -24.63
C PRO A 608 16.12 32.32 -23.94
N ALA A 609 15.70 33.33 -24.70
CA ALA A 609 14.88 34.44 -24.21
C ALA A 609 13.49 33.96 -23.74
N VAL A 610 12.87 33.02 -24.47
CA VAL A 610 11.55 32.45 -24.13
C VAL A 610 11.63 31.63 -22.86
N ILE A 611 12.65 30.77 -22.72
CA ILE A 611 12.88 29.98 -21.50
C ILE A 611 13.09 30.91 -20.28
N LYS A 612 13.90 31.97 -20.45
CA LYS A 612 14.15 32.95 -19.37
C LYS A 612 12.86 33.67 -18.96
N ARG A 613 12.00 34.02 -19.92
CA ARG A 613 10.67 34.60 -19.67
C ARG A 613 9.78 33.63 -18.88
N LYS A 614 9.59 32.39 -19.38
CA LYS A 614 8.78 31.35 -18.73
C LYS A 614 9.26 31.06 -17.30
N ARG A 615 10.57 30.91 -17.10
CA ARG A 615 11.19 30.73 -15.77
C ARG A 615 10.90 31.90 -14.82
N LYS A 616 10.99 33.16 -15.29
CA LYS A 616 10.70 34.34 -14.47
C LYS A 616 9.24 34.34 -14.02
N THR A 617 8.33 34.02 -14.94
CA THR A 617 6.89 33.89 -14.65
C THR A 617 6.65 32.83 -13.57
N LEU A 618 7.19 31.62 -13.74
CA LEU A 618 7.04 30.52 -12.79
C LEU A 618 7.57 30.86 -11.39
N VAL A 619 8.79 31.40 -11.29
CA VAL A 619 9.40 31.74 -10.00
C VAL A 619 8.60 32.83 -9.27
N THR A 620 8.04 33.79 -10.01
CA THR A 620 7.19 34.84 -9.44
C THR A 620 5.90 34.23 -8.89
N TYR A 621 5.25 33.38 -9.68
CA TYR A 621 4.04 32.66 -9.28
C TYR A 621 4.26 31.80 -8.04
N LEU A 622 5.31 30.96 -8.01
CA LEU A 622 5.63 30.14 -6.83
C LEU A 622 5.82 31.00 -5.59
N GLY A 623 6.55 32.13 -5.70
CA GLY A 623 6.71 33.06 -4.60
C GLY A 623 5.37 33.62 -4.08
N GLU A 624 4.47 34.00 -4.96
CA GLU A 624 3.14 34.55 -4.61
C GLU A 624 2.19 33.48 -4.05
N SER A 625 2.11 32.32 -4.70
CA SER A 625 1.38 31.14 -4.26
C SER A 625 1.78 30.74 -2.84
N MET A 626 3.09 30.63 -2.59
CA MET A 626 3.62 30.39 -1.24
C MET A 626 3.15 31.44 -0.23
N LYS A 627 3.16 32.72 -0.61
CA LYS A 627 2.72 33.81 0.28
C LYS A 627 1.24 33.66 0.65
N SER A 628 0.41 33.28 -0.32
CA SER A 628 -1.01 33.03 -0.10
C SER A 628 -1.22 31.83 0.83
N HIS A 629 -0.61 30.70 0.48
CA HIS A 629 -0.72 29.46 1.25
C HIS A 629 -0.24 29.63 2.70
N LEU A 630 0.92 30.26 2.92
CA LEU A 630 1.49 30.50 4.25
C LEU A 630 0.67 31.48 5.12
N LYS A 631 -0.14 32.35 4.51
CA LYS A 631 -1.08 33.22 5.23
C LYS A 631 -2.30 32.43 5.72
N GLY A 632 -2.74 31.42 4.96
CA GLY A 632 -3.89 30.58 5.29
C GLY A 632 -3.61 29.48 6.32
N LEU A 633 -2.35 29.24 6.69
CA LEU A 633 -1.99 28.19 7.66
C LEU A 633 -2.49 28.48 9.07
N THR A 634 -2.99 27.44 9.74
CA THR A 634 -3.35 27.47 11.17
C THR A 634 -2.08 27.68 12.00
N ARG A 635 -2.12 28.72 12.85
CA ARG A 635 -1.02 29.08 13.75
C ARG A 635 -1.45 28.87 15.19
N SER A 636 -0.65 28.13 15.94
CA SER A 636 -0.82 27.90 17.37
C SER A 636 0.39 28.46 18.13
N ARG A 637 0.12 29.12 19.25
CA ARG A 637 1.17 29.59 20.16
C ARG A 637 1.36 28.55 21.25
N LEU A 638 2.44 27.80 21.15
CA LEU A 638 2.93 26.94 22.22
C LEU A 638 3.93 27.73 23.07
N PRO A 639 4.18 27.35 24.34
CA PRO A 639 5.24 27.95 25.13
C PRO A 639 6.56 27.90 24.36
N ASN A 640 7.18 29.07 24.13
CA ASN A 640 8.41 29.25 23.34
C ASN A 640 8.33 28.95 21.83
N TYR A 641 7.19 28.48 21.29
CA TYR A 641 7.04 28.15 19.88
C TYR A 641 5.82 28.81 19.22
N ASN A 642 6.03 29.42 18.07
CA ASN A 642 5.02 29.78 17.09
C ASN A 642 4.92 28.63 16.07
N GLN A 643 3.96 27.75 16.28
CA GLN A 643 3.73 26.56 15.48
C GLN A 643 2.84 26.88 14.28
N ILE A 644 3.23 26.35 13.13
CA ILE A 644 2.40 26.24 11.94
C ILE A 644 2.11 24.77 11.69
N GLN A 645 0.84 24.47 11.51
CA GLN A 645 0.39 23.17 11.03
C GLN A 645 0.16 23.25 9.53
N VAL A 646 0.82 22.37 8.79
CA VAL A 646 0.70 22.30 7.34
C VAL A 646 -0.13 21.09 6.92
N GLN A 647 -0.76 21.20 5.75
CA GLN A 647 -1.53 20.13 5.12
C GLN A 647 -0.62 19.28 4.22
N PRO A 648 -1.00 18.05 3.85
CA PRO A 648 -0.20 17.19 2.96
C PRO A 648 0.27 17.88 1.66
N ASN A 649 -0.58 18.73 1.08
CA ASN A 649 -0.29 19.55 -0.11
C ASN A 649 0.97 20.42 0.02
N PHE A 650 1.34 20.80 1.25
CA PHE A 650 2.55 21.57 1.49
C PHE A 650 3.81 20.82 1.04
N VAL A 651 3.83 19.47 1.13
CA VAL A 651 4.93 18.65 0.63
C VAL A 651 5.06 18.78 -0.88
N TRP A 652 3.96 18.80 -1.64
CA TRP A 652 3.97 19.03 -3.09
C TRP A 652 4.55 20.40 -3.47
N MET A 653 4.23 21.43 -2.69
CA MET A 653 4.84 22.74 -2.86
C MET A 653 6.36 22.69 -2.61
N LEU A 654 6.81 22.01 -1.54
CA LEU A 654 8.24 21.81 -1.28
C LEU A 654 8.93 21.06 -2.43
N ARG A 655 8.30 20.01 -2.97
CA ARG A 655 8.80 19.26 -4.14
C ARG A 655 9.00 20.18 -5.35
N CYS A 656 8.01 21.02 -5.67
CA CYS A 656 8.12 21.99 -6.77
C CYS A 656 9.26 22.98 -6.55
N LEU A 657 9.41 23.51 -5.33
CA LEU A 657 10.53 24.40 -4.97
C LEU A 657 11.88 23.71 -5.16
N TYR A 658 11.98 22.47 -4.70
CA TYR A 658 13.18 21.66 -4.84
C TYR A 658 13.52 21.40 -6.32
N GLU A 659 12.55 21.02 -7.16
CA GLU A 659 12.75 20.80 -8.60
C GLU A 659 13.26 22.05 -9.33
N THR A 660 12.91 23.27 -8.88
CA THR A 660 13.49 24.49 -9.48
C THR A 660 15.01 24.58 -9.31
N GLN A 661 15.57 23.88 -8.32
CA GLN A 661 16.98 23.91 -7.91
C GLN A 661 17.51 25.34 -7.76
N ASN A 662 16.64 26.25 -7.31
CA ASN A 662 16.93 27.68 -7.17
C ASN A 662 16.91 28.08 -5.70
N GLU A 663 18.11 28.13 -5.11
CA GLU A 663 18.34 28.47 -3.70
C GLU A 663 17.68 29.81 -3.28
N LYS A 664 17.53 30.78 -4.21
CA LYS A 664 16.86 32.06 -3.91
C LYS A 664 15.39 31.86 -3.56
N VAL A 665 14.73 30.89 -4.19
CA VAL A 665 13.32 30.58 -3.92
C VAL A 665 13.20 29.85 -2.59
N GLY A 666 14.09 28.90 -2.28
CA GLY A 666 14.17 28.26 -0.97
C GLY A 666 14.41 29.25 0.18
N LYS A 667 15.33 30.21 -0.01
CA LYS A 667 15.56 31.31 0.95
C LYS A 667 14.33 32.20 1.14
N LEU A 668 13.64 32.55 0.05
CA LEU A 668 12.42 33.34 0.11
C LEU A 668 11.29 32.60 0.84
N ALA A 669 11.17 31.29 0.58
CA ALA A 669 10.23 30.39 1.23
C ALA A 669 10.43 30.39 2.76
N ALA A 670 11.66 30.06 3.20
CA ALA A 670 12.02 30.02 4.62
C ALA A 670 11.76 31.37 5.33
N LYS A 671 12.13 32.49 4.70
CA LYS A 671 11.91 33.84 5.26
C LYS A 671 10.44 34.15 5.50
N ARG A 672 9.52 33.62 4.68
CA ARG A 672 8.08 33.92 4.74
C ARG A 672 7.28 33.05 5.71
N MET A 673 7.82 31.91 6.17
CA MET A 673 7.08 31.02 7.07
C MET A 673 6.87 31.63 8.48
N HIS A 674 7.75 32.54 8.91
CA HIS A 674 7.66 33.28 10.18
C HIS A 674 7.27 32.39 11.38
N ALA A 675 7.89 31.20 11.49
CA ALA A 675 7.64 30.23 12.52
C ALA A 675 8.93 29.60 13.01
N ASN A 676 8.91 29.09 14.23
CA ASN A 676 9.99 28.30 14.82
C ASN A 676 9.54 26.88 15.20
N TYR A 677 8.33 26.48 14.79
CA TYR A 677 7.87 25.09 14.83
C TYR A 677 7.06 24.77 13.57
N ILE A 678 7.47 23.75 12.81
CA ILE A 678 6.78 23.26 11.62
C ILE A 678 6.24 21.86 11.93
N LYS A 679 4.92 21.73 11.93
CA LYS A 679 4.21 20.47 12.14
C LYS A 679 3.78 19.86 10.80
N LEU A 680 4.53 18.86 10.36
CA LEU A 680 4.38 18.07 9.12
C LEU A 680 3.85 16.66 9.42
N THR A 681 2.95 16.53 10.40
CA THR A 681 2.41 15.22 10.80
C THR A 681 1.33 14.73 9.85
N TYR A 682 1.28 13.43 9.55
CA TYR A 682 0.28 12.84 8.63
C TYR A 682 0.26 13.49 7.24
N CYS A 683 1.42 13.97 6.77
CA CYS A 683 1.56 14.64 5.49
C CYS A 683 1.91 13.68 4.34
N ASN A 684 1.96 12.37 4.61
CA ASN A 684 2.39 11.33 3.68
C ASN A 684 3.78 11.62 3.08
N ALA A 685 4.69 12.19 3.88
CA ALA A 685 6.06 12.47 3.45
C ALA A 685 6.88 11.18 3.44
N TYR A 686 7.62 10.94 2.36
CA TYR A 686 8.56 9.84 2.22
C TYR A 686 10.00 10.34 2.35
N SER A 687 10.96 9.41 2.45
CA SER A 687 12.39 9.74 2.47
C SER A 687 12.84 10.61 1.29
N ALA A 688 12.15 10.58 0.15
CA ALA A 688 12.51 11.37 -1.04
C ALA A 688 12.12 12.85 -0.85
N ASP A 689 11.12 13.10 -0.01
CA ASP A 689 10.64 14.43 0.31
C ASP A 689 11.56 15.15 1.29
N CYS A 690 12.35 14.40 2.06
CA CYS A 690 13.30 14.95 3.02
C CYS A 690 14.31 15.89 2.37
N SER A 691 14.70 15.65 1.11
CA SER A 691 15.59 16.55 0.37
C SER A 691 14.92 17.89 0.07
N ALA A 692 13.63 17.85 -0.30
CA ALA A 692 12.83 19.04 -0.54
C ALA A 692 12.53 19.82 0.75
N ILE A 693 12.25 19.11 1.85
CA ILE A 693 12.10 19.69 3.19
C ILE A 693 13.41 20.36 3.61
N SER A 694 14.53 19.63 3.53
CA SER A 694 15.87 20.10 3.89
C SER A 694 16.30 21.32 3.08
N PHE A 695 15.99 21.34 1.77
CA PHE A 695 16.26 22.46 0.86
C PHE A 695 15.64 23.78 1.32
N VAL A 696 14.47 23.75 1.95
CA VAL A 696 13.85 24.97 2.52
C VAL A 696 14.29 25.20 3.96
N VAL A 697 14.30 24.15 4.79
CA VAL A 697 14.56 24.26 6.23
C VAL A 697 15.98 24.74 6.52
N HIS A 698 16.98 24.35 5.72
CA HIS A 698 18.37 24.77 5.92
C HIS A 698 18.55 26.31 5.86
N HIS A 699 17.64 27.03 5.21
CA HIS A 699 17.70 28.49 5.09
C HIS A 699 17.06 29.25 6.27
N PHE A 700 16.51 28.56 7.27
CA PHE A 700 15.99 29.21 8.47
C PHE A 700 17.14 29.83 9.30
N GLN A 701 16.91 31.06 9.75
CA GLN A 701 17.91 31.83 10.52
C GLN A 701 17.87 31.51 12.02
N LYS A 702 16.71 31.09 12.53
CA LYS A 702 16.50 30.75 13.95
C LYS A 702 16.44 29.24 14.13
N ARG A 703 16.68 28.79 15.37
CA ARG A 703 16.44 27.41 15.77
C ARG A 703 14.99 27.03 15.51
N LEU A 704 14.79 25.83 15.00
CA LEU A 704 13.51 25.33 14.51
C LEU A 704 13.15 24.03 15.21
N ALA A 705 11.86 23.85 15.49
CA ALA A 705 11.28 22.57 15.78
C ALA A 705 10.69 21.97 14.50
N LEU A 706 11.15 20.78 14.12
CA LEU A 706 10.65 20.04 12.96
C LEU A 706 9.98 18.75 13.45
N ASP A 707 8.68 18.69 13.19
CA ASP A 707 7.83 17.57 13.60
C ASP A 707 7.35 16.82 12.36
N LEU A 708 7.92 15.64 12.16
CA LEU A 708 7.66 14.72 11.06
C LEU A 708 7.03 13.41 11.57
N ASP A 709 6.36 13.45 12.71
CA ASP A 709 5.67 12.27 13.26
C ASP A 709 4.60 11.75 12.28
N ASN A 710 4.37 10.43 12.23
CA ASN A 710 3.37 9.77 11.37
C ASN A 710 3.59 10.04 9.87
N ASN A 711 4.77 9.65 9.37
CA ASN A 711 5.14 9.71 7.95
C ASN A 711 5.82 8.39 7.54
N ASN A 712 6.40 8.37 6.33
CA ASN A 712 7.04 7.21 5.73
C ASN A 712 8.57 7.37 5.62
N ILE A 713 9.20 8.00 6.62
CA ILE A 713 10.62 8.33 6.60
C ILE A 713 11.43 7.15 7.16
N ASN A 714 12.42 6.70 6.40
CA ASN A 714 13.41 5.70 6.82
C ASN A 714 14.80 6.34 6.97
N ASP A 715 15.83 5.52 7.18
CA ASP A 715 17.22 5.97 7.39
C ASP A 715 17.76 6.84 6.24
N TYR A 716 17.33 6.60 5.00
CA TYR A 716 17.70 7.45 3.86
C TYR A 716 17.12 8.85 3.99
N GLY A 717 15.88 8.97 4.46
CA GLY A 717 15.26 10.28 4.69
C GLY A 717 15.99 11.06 5.78
N ILE A 718 16.47 10.38 6.83
CA ILE A 718 17.36 10.98 7.84
C ILE A 718 18.64 11.52 7.18
N LYS A 719 19.27 10.72 6.31
CA LYS A 719 20.46 11.13 5.55
C LYS A 719 20.18 12.38 4.69
N GLN A 720 18.98 12.52 4.13
CA GLN A 720 18.59 13.72 3.35
C GLN A 720 18.33 14.96 4.21
N LEU A 721 17.94 14.78 5.47
CA LEU A 721 17.75 15.88 6.41
C LEU A 721 19.06 16.44 6.96
N LEU A 722 20.21 15.77 6.73
CA LEU A 722 21.52 16.19 7.23
C LEU A 722 21.82 17.68 7.10
N PRO A 723 21.63 18.34 5.93
CA PRO A 723 21.92 19.75 5.79
C PRO A 723 21.19 20.63 6.81
N CYS A 724 19.98 20.26 7.23
CA CYS A 724 19.15 21.11 8.07
C CYS A 724 19.30 20.87 9.58
N PHE A 725 19.99 19.80 10.03
CA PHE A 725 20.16 19.51 11.47
C PHE A 725 20.87 20.61 12.26
N SER A 726 21.75 21.38 11.62
CA SER A 726 22.38 22.57 12.21
C SER A 726 21.39 23.64 12.69
N LYS A 727 20.11 23.54 12.31
CA LYS A 727 19.03 24.46 12.69
C LYS A 727 18.02 23.85 13.66
N LEU A 728 18.03 22.53 13.88
CA LEU A 728 16.95 21.83 14.57
C LEU A 728 17.21 21.73 16.08
N ALA A 729 16.36 22.40 16.87
CA ALA A 729 16.33 22.23 18.33
C ALA A 729 15.37 21.09 18.75
N VAL A 730 14.36 20.81 17.95
CA VAL A 730 13.42 19.71 18.21
C VAL A 730 13.32 18.87 16.95
N VAL A 731 13.55 17.57 17.09
CA VAL A 731 13.45 16.59 16.01
C VAL A 731 12.44 15.55 16.44
N ARG A 732 11.30 15.47 15.74
CA ARG A 732 10.28 14.44 15.97
C ARG A 732 10.09 13.60 14.71
N LEU A 733 10.31 12.29 14.86
CA LEU A 733 10.31 11.27 13.82
C LEU A 733 9.57 10.01 14.32
N SER A 734 8.57 10.20 15.17
CA SER A 734 7.76 9.13 15.73
C SER A 734 6.86 8.51 14.67
N VAL A 735 6.54 7.22 14.77
CA VAL A 735 5.69 6.49 13.82
C VAL A 735 6.22 6.63 12.39
N ASN A 736 7.45 6.16 12.20
CA ASN A 736 8.19 6.16 10.94
C ASN A 736 8.91 4.80 10.76
N GLN A 737 9.91 4.72 9.89
CA GLN A 737 10.64 3.50 9.57
C GLN A 737 12.15 3.62 9.89
N VAL A 738 12.49 4.37 10.92
CA VAL A 738 13.89 4.58 11.34
C VAL A 738 14.42 3.32 12.01
N THR A 739 15.60 2.86 11.60
CA THR A 739 16.33 1.72 12.19
C THR A 739 17.55 2.20 12.98
N ASP A 740 18.31 1.27 13.55
CA ASP A 740 19.57 1.57 14.24
C ASP A 740 20.57 2.36 13.37
N HIS A 741 20.57 2.13 12.05
CA HIS A 741 21.43 2.86 11.14
C HIS A 741 21.03 4.33 11.03
N GLY A 742 19.72 4.63 10.93
CA GLY A 742 19.22 6.01 10.96
C GLY A 742 19.52 6.70 12.28
N VAL A 743 19.39 5.99 13.41
CA VAL A 743 19.75 6.52 14.73
C VAL A 743 21.25 6.81 14.85
N ARG A 744 22.11 5.96 14.28
CA ARG A 744 23.54 6.23 14.18
C ARG A 744 23.82 7.52 13.43
N ILE A 745 23.18 7.73 12.28
CA ILE A 745 23.31 8.97 11.49
C ILE A 745 22.84 10.18 12.31
N LEU A 746 21.71 10.07 13.00
CA LEU A 746 21.22 11.12 13.90
C LEU A 746 22.24 11.46 14.98
N TYR A 747 22.81 10.45 15.66
CA TYR A 747 23.85 10.66 16.66
C TYR A 747 25.07 11.38 16.07
N GLU A 748 25.65 10.84 14.99
CA GLU A 748 26.87 11.39 14.37
C GLU A 748 26.69 12.86 13.93
N GLU A 749 25.51 13.25 13.44
CA GLU A 749 25.27 14.61 12.99
C GLU A 749 24.80 15.55 14.11
N LEU A 750 23.90 15.12 15.00
CA LEU A 750 23.38 15.97 16.08
C LEU A 750 24.46 16.29 17.13
N SER A 751 25.37 15.35 17.41
CA SER A 751 26.52 15.56 18.30
C SER A 751 27.47 16.68 17.83
N LYS A 752 27.49 17.02 16.53
CA LYS A 752 28.31 18.11 16.00
C LYS A 752 27.81 19.49 16.43
N TYR A 753 26.50 19.65 16.56
CA TYR A 753 25.89 20.96 16.84
C TYR A 753 25.45 21.12 18.29
N GLN A 754 25.04 20.03 18.95
CA GLN A 754 24.61 20.00 20.36
C GLN A 754 23.52 21.04 20.70
N ILE A 755 22.61 21.32 19.76
CA ILE A 755 21.49 22.26 19.92
C ILE A 755 20.14 21.58 20.17
N VAL A 756 20.08 20.25 20.04
CA VAL A 756 18.84 19.49 20.11
C VAL A 756 18.41 19.31 21.57
N THR A 757 17.19 19.76 21.87
CA THR A 757 16.58 19.67 23.20
C THR A 757 15.54 18.56 23.30
N PHE A 758 14.95 18.17 22.16
CA PHE A 758 13.92 17.14 22.10
C PHE A 758 14.18 16.18 20.94
N LEU A 759 14.21 14.88 21.24
CA LEU A 759 14.30 13.80 20.27
C LEU A 759 13.10 12.84 20.42
N GLY A 760 12.26 12.79 19.38
CA GLY A 760 11.12 11.88 19.27
C GLY A 760 11.37 10.78 18.24
N LEU A 761 11.36 9.53 18.70
CA LEU A 761 11.61 8.30 17.94
C LEU A 761 10.61 7.18 18.32
N TYR A 762 9.47 7.55 18.90
CA TYR A 762 8.45 6.58 19.31
C TYR A 762 7.93 5.77 18.11
N ASN A 763 7.70 4.46 18.26
CA ASN A 763 7.18 3.56 17.23
C ASN A 763 8.01 3.58 15.93
N ASN A 764 9.21 3.01 16.00
CA ASN A 764 10.14 2.84 14.88
C ASN A 764 10.71 1.39 14.92
N GLN A 765 11.82 1.13 14.23
CA GLN A 765 12.46 -0.19 14.16
C GLN A 765 13.81 -0.21 14.90
N ILE A 766 13.88 0.48 16.05
CA ILE A 766 15.11 0.65 16.82
C ILE A 766 15.32 -0.54 17.76
N THR A 767 16.53 -1.08 17.80
CA THR A 767 16.95 -2.17 18.70
C THR A 767 17.92 -1.65 19.78
N ASP A 768 18.53 -2.56 20.55
CA ASP A 768 19.57 -2.22 21.52
C ASP A 768 20.77 -1.50 20.91
N VAL A 769 21.08 -1.76 19.63
CA VAL A 769 22.17 -1.07 18.93
C VAL A 769 21.86 0.41 18.75
N GLY A 770 20.65 0.76 18.29
CA GLY A 770 20.21 2.15 18.19
C GLY A 770 20.06 2.81 19.56
N ALA A 771 19.57 2.08 20.57
CA ALA A 771 19.51 2.58 21.95
C ALA A 771 20.90 3.00 22.49
N LYS A 772 21.96 2.26 22.16
CA LYS A 772 23.35 2.64 22.50
C LYS A 772 23.78 3.96 21.84
N TYR A 773 23.37 4.23 20.61
CA TYR A 773 23.64 5.52 19.95
C TYR A 773 22.85 6.67 20.58
N VAL A 774 21.60 6.44 20.99
CA VAL A 774 20.83 7.44 21.76
C VAL A 774 21.46 7.69 23.13
N ALA A 775 21.96 6.65 23.80
CA ALA A 775 22.69 6.78 25.06
C ALA A 775 23.93 7.66 24.90
N LYS A 776 24.74 7.45 23.85
CA LYS A 776 25.88 8.32 23.53
C LYS A 776 25.46 9.76 23.27
N LEU A 777 24.35 9.97 22.54
CA LEU A 777 23.82 11.31 22.30
C LEU A 777 23.39 12.01 23.61
N ILE A 778 22.79 11.28 24.56
CA ILE A 778 22.44 11.81 25.89
C ILE A 778 23.69 12.23 26.68
N GLU A 779 24.78 11.46 26.59
CA GLU A 779 26.04 11.78 27.28
C GLU A 779 26.76 12.99 26.66
N GLU A 780 26.74 13.13 25.33
CA GLU A 780 27.48 14.17 24.61
C GLU A 780 26.69 15.48 24.44
N CYS A 781 25.36 15.41 24.25
CA CYS A 781 24.53 16.56 23.95
C CYS A 781 23.96 17.18 25.22
N SER A 782 24.71 18.12 25.80
CA SER A 782 24.32 18.85 27.03
C SER A 782 23.05 19.70 26.93
N SER A 783 22.46 19.87 25.74
CA SER A 783 21.18 20.55 25.58
C SER A 783 19.97 19.61 25.53
N LEU A 784 20.18 18.29 25.46
CA LEU A 784 19.11 17.30 25.34
C LEU A 784 18.38 17.15 26.67
N GLU A 785 17.06 17.36 26.64
CA GLU A 785 16.18 17.35 27.82
C GLU A 785 15.09 16.26 27.71
N TYR A 786 14.59 16.01 26.49
CA TYR A 786 13.48 15.10 26.25
C TYR A 786 13.86 14.02 25.24
N VAL A 787 13.68 12.76 25.63
CA VAL A 787 13.84 11.61 24.72
C VAL A 787 12.58 10.75 24.78
N LYS A 788 11.97 10.51 23.61
CA LYS A 788 10.82 9.61 23.45
C LYS A 788 11.22 8.49 22.50
N ILE A 789 11.39 7.27 23.00
CA ILE A 789 11.86 6.10 22.24
C ILE A 789 11.00 4.85 22.53
N GLY A 790 9.75 5.05 22.94
CA GLY A 790 8.77 3.98 23.16
C GLY A 790 8.40 3.21 21.88
N ALA A 791 7.76 2.04 22.03
CA ALA A 791 7.24 1.19 20.97
C ALA A 791 8.31 0.77 19.95
N ASN A 792 9.51 0.44 20.44
CA ASN A 792 10.62 -0.05 19.63
C ASN A 792 10.97 -1.50 20.07
N LYS A 793 12.07 -2.04 19.57
CA LYS A 793 12.57 -3.39 19.87
C LYS A 793 13.73 -3.35 20.88
N ILE A 794 13.63 -2.47 21.87
CA ILE A 794 14.67 -2.28 22.90
C ILE A 794 14.44 -3.31 24.01
N THR A 795 15.49 -4.05 24.37
CA THR A 795 15.49 -5.06 25.43
C THR A 795 16.15 -4.52 26.70
N SER A 796 16.40 -5.38 27.69
CA SER A 796 17.14 -5.05 28.90
C SER A 796 18.53 -4.47 28.61
N GLU A 797 19.21 -4.93 27.56
CA GLU A 797 20.57 -4.47 27.24
C GLU A 797 20.60 -3.01 26.76
N GLY A 798 19.70 -2.64 25.84
CA GLY A 798 19.53 -1.25 25.43
C GLY A 798 19.00 -0.37 26.56
N GLY A 799 18.10 -0.92 27.40
CA GLY A 799 17.59 -0.27 28.60
C GLY A 799 18.69 0.09 29.60
N LYS A 800 19.62 -0.83 29.89
CA LYS A 800 20.79 -0.60 30.75
C LYS A 800 21.68 0.52 30.20
N CYS A 801 21.98 0.52 28.90
CA CYS A 801 22.77 1.57 28.28
C CYS A 801 22.12 2.96 28.41
N LEU A 802 20.80 3.05 28.17
CA LEU A 802 20.07 4.30 28.33
C LEU A 802 20.04 4.77 29.79
N ALA A 803 19.81 3.86 30.74
CA ALA A 803 19.82 4.18 32.17
C ALA A 803 21.19 4.73 32.63
N GLN A 804 22.30 4.10 32.21
CA GLN A 804 23.65 4.58 32.52
C GLN A 804 23.93 5.97 31.95
N ALA A 805 23.49 6.24 30.72
CA ALA A 805 23.63 7.57 30.12
C ALA A 805 22.79 8.62 30.85
N ILE A 806 21.56 8.28 31.25
CA ILE A 806 20.69 9.14 32.04
C ILE A 806 21.30 9.45 33.40
N GLN A 807 21.89 8.46 34.08
CA GLN A 807 22.56 8.67 35.36
C GLN A 807 23.68 9.72 35.29
N LYS A 808 24.41 9.77 34.16
CA LYS A 808 25.47 10.76 33.92
C LYS A 808 24.93 12.12 33.48
N SER A 809 23.76 12.15 32.85
CA SER A 809 23.20 13.39 32.34
C SER A 809 22.73 14.31 33.45
N LYS A 810 22.98 15.61 33.28
CA LYS A 810 22.53 16.66 34.20
C LYS A 810 21.39 17.49 33.62
N THR A 811 20.97 17.22 32.39
CA THR A 811 19.97 18.02 31.67
C THR A 811 18.69 17.26 31.38
N MET A 812 18.74 15.92 31.37
CA MET A 812 17.56 15.10 31.13
C MET A 812 16.41 15.45 32.08
N PHE A 813 15.27 15.79 31.48
CA PHE A 813 14.03 16.14 32.15
C PHE A 813 12.98 15.06 31.97
N GLU A 814 12.97 14.37 30.83
CA GLU A 814 11.98 13.33 30.52
C GLU A 814 12.53 12.21 29.63
N ILE A 815 12.23 10.97 30.04
CA ILE A 815 12.49 9.77 29.24
C ILE A 815 11.19 8.97 29.07
N GLY A 816 10.83 8.70 27.81
CA GLY A 816 9.69 7.88 27.45
C GLY A 816 10.10 6.59 26.75
N MET A 817 9.85 5.45 27.39
CA MET A 817 10.16 4.12 26.85
C MET A 817 8.94 3.18 26.82
N TRP A 818 7.72 3.74 26.77
CA TRP A 818 6.48 2.94 26.71
C TRP A 818 6.54 1.86 25.64
N GLY A 819 6.15 0.61 25.90
CA GLY A 819 6.00 -0.43 24.86
C GLY A 819 7.30 -1.02 24.31
N ASN A 820 8.35 -1.13 25.14
CA ASN A 820 9.58 -1.87 24.82
C ASN A 820 9.62 -3.19 25.62
N HIS A 821 10.78 -3.85 25.72
CA HIS A 821 10.98 -5.09 26.47
C HIS A 821 12.16 -4.97 27.45
N VAL A 822 12.19 -3.87 28.21
CA VAL A 822 13.30 -3.55 29.14
C VAL A 822 13.43 -4.58 30.27
N GLY A 823 12.32 -5.18 30.71
CA GLY A 823 12.29 -6.21 31.77
C GLY A 823 12.87 -5.75 33.11
N ASP A 824 13.01 -6.69 34.05
CA ASP A 824 13.49 -6.39 35.42
C ASP A 824 14.94 -5.90 35.45
N GLU A 825 15.80 -6.48 34.63
CA GLU A 825 17.22 -6.12 34.58
C GLU A 825 17.45 -4.70 34.09
N GLY A 826 16.66 -4.25 33.11
CA GLY A 826 16.68 -2.85 32.70
C GLY A 826 15.99 -1.94 33.73
N ALA A 827 14.90 -2.40 34.37
CA ALA A 827 14.24 -1.67 35.46
C ALA A 827 15.17 -1.41 36.65
N LYS A 828 15.99 -2.39 37.04
CA LYS A 828 17.05 -2.24 38.06
C LYS A 828 18.07 -1.17 37.69
N ALA A 829 18.54 -1.17 36.44
CA ALA A 829 19.45 -0.14 35.97
C ALA A 829 18.81 1.26 35.98
N PHE A 830 17.53 1.37 35.60
CA PHE A 830 16.77 2.62 35.76
C PHE A 830 16.63 3.01 37.23
N ALA A 831 16.39 2.08 38.14
CA ALA A 831 16.34 2.36 39.57
C ALA A 831 17.66 3.00 40.06
N GLU A 832 18.81 2.43 39.70
CA GLU A 832 20.12 3.00 40.01
C GLU A 832 20.33 4.39 39.41
N ALA A 833 19.88 4.61 38.17
CA ALA A 833 19.96 5.89 37.50
C ALA A 833 19.08 6.96 38.17
N LEU A 834 17.88 6.58 38.63
CA LEU A 834 16.90 7.47 39.24
C LEU A 834 17.27 7.86 40.68
N ARG A 835 17.90 6.96 41.46
CA ARG A 835 18.11 7.13 42.91
C ARG A 835 18.55 8.54 43.34
N ASN A 836 19.47 9.16 42.61
CA ASN A 836 20.00 10.50 42.91
C ASN A 836 20.00 11.45 41.69
N HIS A 837 19.12 11.23 40.70
CA HIS A 837 19.14 12.04 39.49
C HIS A 837 18.68 13.49 39.78
N PRO A 838 19.39 14.54 39.34
CA PRO A 838 19.13 15.92 39.79
C PRO A 838 17.90 16.61 39.17
N ARG A 839 17.45 16.19 37.96
CA ARG A 839 16.42 16.92 37.19
C ARG A 839 15.30 16.11 36.53
N LEU A 840 15.45 14.79 36.41
CA LEU A 840 14.55 13.93 35.67
C LEU A 840 13.20 13.90 36.39
N THR A 841 12.19 14.46 35.74
CA THR A 841 10.88 14.71 36.36
C THR A 841 9.85 13.68 35.89
N ASN A 842 9.93 13.26 34.62
CA ASN A 842 8.94 12.43 33.96
C ASN A 842 9.59 11.14 33.42
N VAL A 843 9.12 9.99 33.90
CA VAL A 843 9.69 8.68 33.53
C VAL A 843 8.57 7.73 33.13
N SER A 844 8.63 7.20 31.90
CA SER A 844 7.69 6.19 31.43
C SER A 844 8.40 4.88 31.10
N LEU A 845 8.14 3.85 31.91
CA LEU A 845 8.51 2.45 31.70
C LEU A 845 7.26 1.55 31.56
N ALA A 846 6.14 2.14 31.13
CA ALA A 846 4.90 1.42 30.89
C ALA A 846 5.05 0.38 29.75
N PHE A 847 4.36 -0.75 29.84
CA PHE A 847 4.38 -1.84 28.88
C PHE A 847 5.80 -2.29 28.52
N ASN A 848 6.57 -2.69 29.54
CA ASN A 848 7.97 -3.11 29.41
C ASN A 848 8.26 -4.52 29.93
N GLY A 849 7.23 -5.27 30.34
CA GLY A 849 7.39 -6.61 30.92
C GLY A 849 8.12 -6.58 32.27
N ILE A 850 7.95 -5.51 33.05
CA ILE A 850 8.54 -5.39 34.39
C ILE A 850 7.70 -6.21 35.36
N THR A 851 8.33 -7.10 36.12
CA THR A 851 7.70 -7.91 37.14
C THR A 851 7.91 -7.32 38.53
N THR A 852 7.48 -8.05 39.55
CA THR A 852 7.66 -7.74 40.96
C THR A 852 9.09 -7.36 41.34
N GLU A 853 10.09 -8.05 40.78
CA GLU A 853 11.50 -7.81 41.13
C GLU A 853 12.00 -6.45 40.63
N GLY A 854 11.70 -6.09 39.37
CA GLY A 854 12.00 -4.76 38.85
C GLY A 854 11.20 -3.66 39.56
N GLY A 855 9.94 -3.94 39.91
CA GLY A 855 9.09 -3.05 40.70
C GLY A 855 9.66 -2.73 42.08
N LYS A 856 10.13 -3.75 42.81
CA LYS A 856 10.80 -3.62 44.12
C LYS A 856 12.02 -2.71 44.04
N SER A 857 12.91 -2.96 43.07
CA SER A 857 14.12 -2.13 42.88
C SER A 857 13.78 -0.68 42.57
N ILE A 858 12.78 -0.42 41.71
CA ILE A 858 12.32 0.94 41.42
C ILE A 858 11.78 1.61 42.70
N ALA A 859 10.94 0.92 43.47
CA ALA A 859 10.38 1.45 44.70
C ALA A 859 11.47 1.81 45.73
N GLU A 860 12.48 0.94 45.90
CA GLU A 860 13.62 1.19 46.78
C GLU A 860 14.41 2.44 46.35
N ALA A 861 14.77 2.55 45.07
CA ALA A 861 15.49 3.72 44.57
C ALA A 861 14.70 5.02 44.72
N MET A 862 13.38 4.95 44.49
CA MET A 862 12.48 6.09 44.62
C MET A 862 12.32 6.57 46.06
N GLN A 863 12.71 5.81 47.09
CA GLN A 863 12.76 6.34 48.47
C GLN A 863 13.76 7.50 48.62
N HIS A 864 14.83 7.49 47.82
CA HIS A 864 15.88 8.50 47.87
C HIS A 864 15.76 9.58 46.77
N ASN A 865 15.00 9.30 45.72
CA ASN A 865 14.83 10.22 44.61
C ASN A 865 14.03 11.47 45.02
N ASP A 866 14.52 12.65 44.64
CA ASP A 866 13.89 13.93 44.97
C ASP A 866 13.40 14.73 43.75
N SER A 867 13.54 14.17 42.54
CA SER A 867 13.31 14.88 41.27
C SER A 867 12.10 14.38 40.48
N VAL A 868 11.81 13.08 40.49
CA VAL A 868 10.73 12.47 39.71
C VAL A 868 9.37 12.85 40.30
N LYS A 869 8.50 13.41 39.45
CA LYS A 869 7.14 13.81 39.81
C LYS A 869 6.09 12.91 39.18
N ILE A 870 6.36 12.36 38.00
CA ILE A 870 5.41 11.51 37.29
C ILE A 870 6.10 10.23 36.83
N PHE A 871 5.55 9.09 37.25
CA PHE A 871 6.06 7.78 36.88
C PHE A 871 4.94 6.94 36.24
N TRP A 872 5.12 6.58 34.97
CA TRP A 872 4.25 5.62 34.28
C TRP A 872 4.83 4.20 34.32
N LEU A 873 4.12 3.29 34.98
CA LEU A 873 4.37 1.85 35.05
C LEU A 873 3.16 1.02 34.57
N THR A 874 2.29 1.66 33.78
CA THR A 874 1.09 1.06 33.18
C THR A 874 1.41 -0.22 32.39
N LYS A 875 0.52 -1.22 32.43
CA LYS A 875 0.58 -2.44 31.62
C LYS A 875 1.86 -3.25 31.81
N ASN A 876 2.27 -3.44 33.06
CA ASN A 876 3.38 -4.33 33.44
C ASN A 876 2.84 -5.53 34.24
N GLU A 877 3.73 -6.31 34.86
CA GLU A 877 3.38 -7.50 35.64
C GLU A 877 3.61 -7.29 37.14
N LEU A 878 3.34 -6.07 37.64
CA LEU A 878 3.50 -5.73 39.06
C LEU A 878 2.36 -6.36 39.88
N ASP A 879 2.69 -7.11 40.92
CA ASP A 879 1.72 -7.75 41.83
C ASP A 879 1.57 -7.00 43.17
N ASP A 880 0.90 -7.63 44.13
CA ASP A 880 0.71 -7.09 45.49
C ASP A 880 2.03 -6.88 46.24
N GLU A 881 3.10 -7.64 45.98
CA GLU A 881 4.40 -7.44 46.63
C GLU A 881 5.11 -6.20 46.10
N ALA A 882 5.01 -5.95 44.81
CA ALA A 882 5.45 -4.68 44.24
C ALA A 882 4.66 -3.51 44.83
N ALA A 883 3.33 -3.66 44.95
CA ALA A 883 2.46 -2.64 45.55
C ALA A 883 2.83 -2.34 47.02
N MET A 884 3.17 -3.36 47.82
CA MET A 884 3.69 -3.18 49.18
C MET A 884 4.99 -2.36 49.19
N SER A 885 5.90 -2.64 48.26
CA SER A 885 7.16 -1.89 48.15
C SER A 885 6.93 -0.44 47.75
N PHE A 886 5.99 -0.18 46.83
CA PHE A 886 5.56 1.18 46.50
C PHE A 886 4.90 1.87 47.70
N ALA A 887 4.12 1.16 48.52
CA ALA A 887 3.53 1.71 49.73
C ALA A 887 4.61 2.17 50.73
N GLU A 888 5.64 1.36 50.98
CA GLU A 888 6.79 1.78 51.81
C GLU A 888 7.53 2.98 51.20
N MET A 889 7.70 3.00 49.88
CA MET A 889 8.26 4.15 49.18
C MET A 889 7.43 5.42 49.39
N LEU A 890 6.10 5.33 49.31
CA LEU A 890 5.20 6.48 49.52
C LEU A 890 5.23 7.00 50.96
N LYS A 891 5.55 6.18 51.96
CA LYS A 891 5.72 6.70 53.33
C LYS A 891 6.89 7.71 53.41
N VAL A 892 7.94 7.47 52.63
CA VAL A 892 9.18 8.27 52.65
C VAL A 892 9.19 9.37 51.57
N ASN A 893 8.87 9.04 50.33
CA ASN A 893 8.96 9.96 49.20
C ASN A 893 7.85 11.01 49.24
N LYS A 894 8.22 12.29 49.31
CA LYS A 894 7.30 13.45 49.30
C LYS A 894 7.43 14.32 48.05
N LYS A 895 7.97 13.77 46.96
CA LYS A 895 8.23 14.50 45.69
C LYS A 895 7.41 13.95 44.52
N LEU A 896 7.14 12.66 44.51
CA LEU A 896 6.28 12.01 43.52
C LEU A 896 4.85 12.56 43.63
N VAL A 897 4.29 12.97 42.49
CA VAL A 897 2.97 13.60 42.39
C VAL A 897 1.95 12.64 41.78
N HIS A 898 2.35 11.90 40.75
CA HIS A 898 1.49 10.94 40.05
C HIS A 898 2.21 9.61 39.84
N LEU A 899 1.55 8.52 40.25
CA LEU A 899 2.02 7.15 40.05
C LEU A 899 0.97 6.35 39.26
N TRP A 900 1.32 5.95 38.04
CA TRP A 900 0.41 5.22 37.16
C TRP A 900 0.74 3.73 37.15
N LEU A 901 -0.10 2.94 37.83
CA LEU A 901 -0.04 1.48 37.96
C LEU A 901 -1.18 0.77 37.20
N ILE A 902 -1.81 1.46 36.25
CA ILE A 902 -2.90 0.96 35.39
C ILE A 902 -2.53 -0.40 34.76
N GLN A 903 -3.48 -1.34 34.66
CA GLN A 903 -3.35 -2.63 33.98
C GLN A 903 -2.16 -3.47 34.45
N ASN A 904 -1.97 -3.61 35.76
CA ASN A 904 -1.00 -4.54 36.37
C ASN A 904 -1.72 -5.76 36.99
N LYS A 905 -1.01 -6.52 37.83
CA LYS A 905 -1.52 -7.70 38.55
C LYS A 905 -1.81 -7.39 40.04
N ILE A 906 -2.10 -6.12 40.37
CA ILE A 906 -2.34 -5.68 41.75
C ILE A 906 -3.79 -5.99 42.15
N THR A 907 -3.99 -6.65 43.28
CA THR A 907 -5.33 -6.96 43.82
C THR A 907 -5.74 -5.97 44.89
N ALA A 908 -6.95 -6.13 45.45
CA ALA A 908 -7.41 -5.33 46.58
C ALA A 908 -6.45 -5.34 47.79
N LYS A 909 -5.62 -6.38 47.94
CA LYS A 909 -4.60 -6.46 49.01
C LYS A 909 -3.51 -5.42 48.82
N GLY A 910 -2.92 -5.33 47.62
CA GLY A 910 -1.91 -4.33 47.31
C GLY A 910 -2.46 -2.90 47.39
N VAL A 911 -3.70 -2.68 46.92
CA VAL A 911 -4.38 -1.38 47.04
C VAL A 911 -4.57 -0.98 48.51
N LYS A 912 -4.92 -1.91 49.38
CA LYS A 912 -5.03 -1.65 50.82
C LYS A 912 -3.70 -1.17 51.41
N CYS A 913 -2.59 -1.80 51.06
CA CYS A 913 -1.26 -1.36 51.52
C CYS A 913 -0.93 0.07 51.04
N ILE A 914 -1.24 0.39 49.78
CA ILE A 914 -1.06 1.75 49.24
C ILE A 914 -1.95 2.74 49.99
N SER A 915 -3.23 2.43 50.20
CA SER A 915 -4.18 3.27 50.93
C SER A 915 -3.72 3.56 52.37
N GLU A 916 -3.16 2.57 53.06
CA GLU A 916 -2.59 2.75 54.40
C GLU A 916 -1.39 3.71 54.38
N ALA A 917 -0.48 3.57 53.41
CA ALA A 917 0.67 4.47 53.25
C ALA A 917 0.26 5.92 52.87
N LEU A 918 -0.83 6.09 52.12
CA LEU A 918 -1.34 7.40 51.74
C LEU A 918 -1.85 8.24 52.92
N LYS A 919 -2.15 7.63 54.08
CA LYS A 919 -2.45 8.36 55.32
C LYS A 919 -1.25 9.17 55.82
N GLU A 920 -0.04 8.71 55.54
CA GLU A 920 1.22 9.36 55.91
C GLU A 920 1.81 10.23 54.79
N ASN A 921 1.40 10.02 53.54
CA ASN A 921 1.84 10.82 52.40
C ASN A 921 0.88 11.96 52.11
N THR A 922 1.36 13.20 52.15
CA THR A 922 0.57 14.41 51.83
C THR A 922 0.95 15.05 50.49
N ALA A 923 1.94 14.51 49.79
CA ALA A 923 2.50 15.09 48.57
C ALA A 923 1.94 14.49 47.28
N ILE A 924 1.68 13.18 47.28
CA ILE A 924 1.14 12.49 46.11
C ILE A 924 -0.32 12.89 45.89
N LYS A 925 -0.65 13.19 44.63
CA LYS A 925 -1.99 13.61 44.22
C LYS A 925 -2.81 12.47 43.66
N GLU A 926 -2.17 11.52 42.98
CA GLU A 926 -2.89 10.46 42.30
C GLU A 926 -2.07 9.18 42.18
N VAL A 927 -2.71 8.07 42.52
CA VAL A 927 -2.26 6.71 42.23
C VAL A 927 -3.36 6.03 41.41
N CYS A 928 -3.08 5.82 40.12
CA CYS A 928 -4.07 5.23 39.22
C CYS A 928 -3.80 3.74 39.03
N LEU A 929 -4.82 2.94 39.30
CA LEU A 929 -4.83 1.48 39.33
C LEU A 929 -5.88 0.91 38.36
N ASN A 930 -6.40 1.70 37.42
CA ASN A 930 -7.44 1.27 36.48
C ASN A 930 -7.04 0.00 35.72
N GLY A 931 -7.97 -0.94 35.58
CA GLY A 931 -7.74 -2.19 34.83
C GLY A 931 -6.85 -3.22 35.54
N ASN A 932 -6.57 -3.05 36.83
CA ASN A 932 -6.05 -4.11 37.69
C ASN A 932 -7.17 -5.10 38.09
N PRO A 933 -6.85 -6.32 38.54
CA PRO A 933 -7.83 -7.32 39.00
C PRO A 933 -8.48 -6.92 40.33
N ILE A 934 -9.34 -5.90 40.31
CA ILE A 934 -10.09 -5.35 41.44
C ILE A 934 -11.57 -5.33 41.05
N SER A 935 -12.43 -6.01 41.82
CA SER A 935 -13.88 -5.98 41.61
C SER A 935 -14.49 -4.62 41.97
N GLN A 936 -15.69 -4.31 41.45
CA GLN A 936 -16.39 -3.08 41.82
C GLN A 936 -16.72 -3.05 43.32
N GLU A 937 -17.05 -4.19 43.91
CA GLU A 937 -17.30 -4.33 45.34
C GLU A 937 -16.05 -4.05 46.18
N GLU A 938 -14.88 -4.53 45.76
CA GLU A 938 -13.62 -4.28 46.45
C GLU A 938 -13.18 -2.82 46.33
N ALA A 939 -13.42 -2.17 45.19
CA ALA A 939 -13.06 -0.77 45.00
C ALA A 939 -13.87 0.18 45.90
N LYS A 940 -15.12 -0.17 46.27
CA LYS A 940 -15.93 0.59 47.23
C LYS A 940 -15.22 0.78 48.58
N ALA A 941 -14.35 -0.15 48.96
CA ALA A 941 -13.57 -0.04 50.19
C ALA A 941 -12.57 1.14 50.16
N PHE A 942 -12.26 1.68 48.98
CA PHE A 942 -11.26 2.72 48.76
C PHE A 942 -11.86 4.03 48.20
N GLU A 943 -13.17 4.10 47.96
CA GLU A 943 -13.85 5.29 47.39
C GLU A 943 -13.64 6.58 48.20
N ASN A 944 -13.44 6.46 49.52
CA ASN A 944 -13.18 7.62 50.39
C ASN A 944 -11.77 8.21 50.21
N GLU A 945 -10.86 7.51 49.52
CA GLU A 945 -9.52 7.99 49.21
C GLU A 945 -9.48 8.51 47.77
N GLU A 946 -9.81 9.78 47.58
CA GLU A 946 -9.93 10.44 46.27
C GLU A 946 -8.64 10.39 45.42
N ARG A 947 -7.50 10.11 46.05
CA ARG A 947 -6.21 9.97 45.36
C ARG A 947 -6.02 8.61 44.70
N ILE A 948 -6.81 7.60 45.05
CA ILE A 948 -6.80 6.27 44.42
C ILE A 948 -7.87 6.23 43.34
N VAL A 949 -7.46 5.93 42.11
CA VAL A 949 -8.39 5.76 40.98
C VAL A 949 -8.32 4.31 40.52
N CYS A 950 -9.43 3.57 40.62
CA CYS A 950 -9.53 2.15 40.23
C CYS A 950 -10.37 1.89 38.97
N PHE A 951 -11.16 2.86 38.51
CA PHE A 951 -12.05 2.74 37.34
C PHE A 951 -12.00 3.95 36.42
#